data_AF-A0A7S1AW62-F1
#
_entry.id   AF-A0A7S1AW62-F1
#
_cell.length_a   1.000
_cell.length_b   1.000
_cell.length_c   1.000
_cell.angle_alpha   90.00
_cell.angle_beta   90.00
_cell.angle_gamma   90.00
#
_symmetry.space_group_name_H-M   'P 1'
#
loop_
_entity.id
_entity.type
_entity.pdbx_description
1 polymer ?
#
loop_
_entity_poly.entity_id
_entity_poly.type
_entity_poly.pdbx_seq_one_letter_code
_entity_poly.pdbx_strand_id
1 'polypeptide(L)'
;MTGAPPFLEEASWRLGIRRKIKTVLLVGDDTLLAPTQFAKRTLQKDSCCMFALAFCSVALIVAFSLTGVFMTYLTSNVFLAQGFLTNMMACVEWTVKSQLEHIVVHLHTGLTTTRIVGLNMTTWEGISSFAPYSISFLHSICSSETRCVYAILSNMAFDTEDVGADGWEAWLEGHRENWGNDGAIGDASFVGDVGGFNTVSNLTQVRTLFEEGSSTNPWAVSPRWPLTYDAVHSLQNASQLDTLRLPWVDTIWQHVHHRDLQPGEVKFSPVSTWEPLLPNALMTVATMPLYENNLAGGGGRRVGTWSVAVEMQYLSEHLASMNLQGGFVFLVERDSGILVASSDPDNVDVLVLDDASNSMLHVKPIESTHRVVHAASAHLTATADWPTLSGELVQGEIDGADHVCRSFLFEYHAFSVVGVYVVPSSSLQGDFTGRSATVGIVFTVVCSLALVVCIFIVVFRSFGKLRREAREHQRIFEHQAQEIILAASIAGKLANYDLGAADVVLKEQAFTSDIATPLAHLLDNLTSYSPFLPDCLFLHNDAQQDGTHPPSKPLADAMLGKHACFSTVQACVKQLRNPRYSIVNFIEDIKKAIPELTLYTSTLWDACGSSDYDRTLGAFHVLYCMLRVDLDGKEAFVFGVDANGAVLKEPQDQHARKWEFYKNMNWGVVLNLLVRADLLRTDVRGKLELRQDRVVAMFVMIAVHRVMKNTTLMPTVSSQHAPYQGYSAGQLITEEDVALTYILEFFPALLPSYLNLEPGQRAPILFTVGKMGFNHGWFVQGEAPPGLLFSKIKQVLARGRASQADISFKFIHWFADLGGAESLSKRWPGAEKFTSKFPVEVIGSFFDSFSFVVRLATRSEVQVMEEYLASRWHARGLHPLVATSDSNIAIHRLTLMAQGFEHEAVAAFFALHTEDRFCLTEELARTGQKEQFECAPDRVKSPARGPALLLHYAPALIQKAGKVECVEAMIVLAAVYRAVRQVFPCKAESMEKNACIRIDELKVLKPSEIAKVTPWHVSCTGELNAEVIAGELPEGLQFPSLTARVDLYSLCMLRVL
;
A
#
# COMPACT_ATOMS: atom_id res chain seq x y z
N MET A 1 10.15 22.98 -13.58
CA MET A 1 9.76 21.60 -13.95
C MET A 1 10.90 20.71 -13.48
N THR A 2 10.93 20.29 -12.21
CA THR A 2 12.03 19.48 -11.67
C THR A 2 11.53 18.67 -10.48
N GLY A 3 11.20 17.41 -10.75
CA GLY A 3 10.87 16.37 -9.78
C GLY A 3 10.87 15.05 -10.55
N ALA A 4 11.71 14.09 -10.16
CA ALA A 4 11.75 12.79 -10.82
C ALA A 4 10.42 12.02 -10.57
N PRO A 5 9.91 11.23 -11.54
CA PRO A 5 8.73 10.39 -11.36
C PRO A 5 8.88 9.39 -10.16
N PRO A 6 7.83 9.11 -9.37
CA PRO A 6 7.93 8.27 -8.17
C PRO A 6 8.26 6.80 -8.41
N PHE A 7 7.94 6.24 -9.58
CA PHE A 7 8.40 4.90 -9.91
C PHE A 7 9.95 4.87 -10.03
N LEU A 8 10.59 5.96 -10.47
CA LEU A 8 12.06 6.10 -10.39
C LEU A 8 12.54 6.29 -8.96
N GLU A 9 11.76 6.92 -8.07
CA GLU A 9 12.12 7.03 -6.66
C GLU A 9 12.00 5.68 -5.93
N GLU A 10 10.96 4.90 -6.22
CA GLU A 10 10.76 3.54 -5.70
C GLU A 10 11.72 2.54 -6.35
N ALA A 11 11.97 2.63 -7.66
CA ALA A 11 12.96 1.82 -8.37
C ALA A 11 14.40 2.19 -7.97
N SER A 12 14.71 3.49 -7.78
CA SER A 12 16.03 3.89 -7.25
C SER A 12 16.20 3.53 -5.78
N TRP A 13 15.11 3.38 -5.03
CA TRP A 13 15.08 2.78 -3.68
C TRP A 13 15.35 1.28 -3.73
N ARG A 14 14.65 0.53 -4.59
CA ARG A 14 14.85 -0.92 -4.79
C ARG A 14 16.21 -1.27 -5.43
N LEU A 15 16.83 -0.34 -6.14
CA LEU A 15 18.11 -0.51 -6.86
C LEU A 15 19.31 0.21 -6.19
N GLY A 16 19.14 0.91 -5.07
CA GLY A 16 20.25 1.51 -4.30
C GLY A 16 20.95 2.73 -4.93
N ILE A 17 20.31 3.50 -5.81
CA ILE A 17 20.99 4.50 -6.68
C ILE A 17 20.87 5.96 -6.16
N ARG A 18 20.20 6.17 -5.01
CA ARG A 18 19.73 7.50 -4.51
C ARG A 18 20.84 8.55 -4.29
N ARG A 19 22.05 8.17 -3.87
CA ARG A 19 23.18 9.10 -3.62
C ARG A 19 23.77 9.68 -4.91
N LYS A 20 23.71 8.94 -6.03
CA LYS A 20 24.26 9.37 -7.33
C LYS A 20 23.34 10.38 -8.03
N ILE A 21 22.03 10.20 -7.93
CA ILE A 21 21.02 11.07 -8.57
C ILE A 21 20.91 12.45 -7.90
N LYS A 22 20.99 12.50 -6.56
CA LYS A 22 20.85 13.76 -5.78
C LYS A 22 22.02 14.73 -5.98
N THR A 23 23.21 14.22 -6.30
CA THR A 23 24.44 15.03 -6.51
C THR A 23 24.45 15.71 -7.87
N VAL A 24 23.76 15.15 -8.88
CA VAL A 24 23.71 15.70 -10.24
C VAL A 24 22.56 16.72 -10.41
N LEU A 25 21.42 16.50 -9.74
CA LEU A 25 20.26 17.41 -9.81
C LEU A 25 20.47 18.75 -9.08
N LEU A 26 21.44 18.85 -8.17
CA LEU A 26 21.80 20.10 -7.48
C LEU A 26 22.75 21.01 -8.30
N VAL A 27 23.26 20.56 -9.44
CA VAL A 27 24.24 21.31 -10.27
C VAL A 27 23.60 21.94 -11.51
N GLY A 28 22.34 21.63 -11.80
CA GLY A 28 21.58 22.22 -12.90
C GLY A 28 20.83 23.49 -12.50
N ASP A 29 21.54 24.55 -12.14
CA ASP A 29 20.98 25.90 -12.10
C ASP A 29 21.53 26.69 -13.30
N ASP A 30 20.62 27.10 -14.18
CA ASP A 30 20.91 27.85 -15.41
C ASP A 30 21.44 29.25 -15.09
N THR A 31 22.76 29.44 -15.09
CA THR A 31 23.44 30.68 -15.49
C THR A 31 24.95 30.46 -15.53
N LEU A 32 25.53 30.28 -16.73
CA LEU A 32 26.87 30.75 -17.15
C LEU A 32 27.40 29.93 -18.33
N LEU A 33 27.15 30.40 -19.56
CA LEU A 33 27.95 30.06 -20.72
C LEU A 33 28.44 31.34 -21.41
N ALA A 34 29.77 31.51 -21.35
CA ALA A 34 30.68 32.49 -21.98
C ALA A 34 30.87 33.88 -21.28
N PRO A 35 32.11 34.45 -21.21
CA PRO A 35 33.30 34.13 -22.01
C PRO A 35 34.62 33.91 -21.19
N THR A 36 35.23 32.73 -21.30
CA THR A 36 36.59 32.43 -20.77
C THR A 36 37.66 32.33 -21.88
N GLN A 37 37.58 33.16 -22.91
CA GLN A 37 38.58 33.20 -24.00
C GLN A 37 39.67 34.28 -23.86
N PHE A 38 39.62 35.17 -22.87
CA PHE A 38 40.56 36.32 -22.82
C PHE A 38 41.81 36.12 -21.94
N ALA A 39 41.89 35.09 -21.10
CA ALA A 39 42.98 34.91 -20.14
C ALA A 39 44.15 34.02 -20.63
N LYS A 40 44.34 33.87 -21.94
CA LYS A 40 45.22 32.81 -22.50
C LYS A 40 46.55 33.27 -23.11
N ARG A 41 46.91 34.57 -23.06
CA ARG A 41 48.10 35.06 -23.81
C ARG A 41 49.18 35.81 -23.04
N THR A 42 49.04 36.09 -21.75
CA THR A 42 50.04 36.87 -21.00
C THR A 42 50.83 36.08 -19.95
N LEU A 43 50.67 34.76 -19.87
CA LEU A 43 51.34 33.92 -18.86
C LEU A 43 52.47 33.04 -19.44
N GLN A 44 53.20 33.54 -20.44
CA GLN A 44 54.13 32.71 -21.22
C GLN A 44 55.62 33.07 -21.07
N LYS A 45 55.98 34.16 -20.37
CA LYS A 45 57.40 34.52 -20.15
C LYS A 45 57.87 34.39 -18.70
N ASP A 46 56.99 34.58 -17.70
CA ASP A 46 57.35 34.41 -16.29
C ASP A 46 57.31 32.94 -15.83
N SER A 47 56.71 32.07 -16.65
CA SER A 47 56.59 30.64 -16.39
C SER A 47 57.95 29.93 -16.40
N CYS A 48 58.94 30.35 -17.20
CA CYS A 48 60.21 29.61 -17.29
C CYS A 48 61.12 29.74 -16.03
N CYS A 49 61.11 30.89 -15.35
CA CYS A 49 61.85 31.05 -14.09
C CYS A 49 61.12 30.40 -12.91
N MET A 50 59.78 30.48 -12.88
CA MET A 50 58.96 29.73 -11.93
C MET A 50 59.07 28.22 -12.15
N PHE A 51 59.25 27.74 -13.39
CA PHE A 51 59.47 26.33 -13.71
C PHE A 51 60.84 25.82 -13.26
N ALA A 52 61.90 26.63 -13.30
CA ALA A 52 63.22 26.22 -12.81
C ALA A 52 63.26 26.12 -11.27
N LEU A 53 62.62 27.08 -10.58
CA LEU A 53 62.44 27.04 -9.12
C LEU A 53 61.49 25.93 -8.68
N ALA A 54 60.38 25.72 -9.41
CA ALA A 54 59.51 24.57 -9.21
C ALA A 54 60.23 23.26 -9.55
N PHE A 55 61.15 23.21 -10.51
CA PHE A 55 61.93 22.02 -10.88
C PHE A 55 62.94 21.63 -9.82
N CYS A 56 63.67 22.59 -9.22
CA CYS A 56 64.54 22.31 -8.07
C CYS A 56 63.72 21.89 -6.83
N SER A 57 62.56 22.52 -6.63
CA SER A 57 61.62 22.14 -5.57
C SER A 57 61.00 20.77 -5.82
N VAL A 58 60.67 20.43 -7.08
CA VAL A 58 60.10 19.15 -7.50
C VAL A 58 61.15 18.06 -7.54
N ALA A 59 62.42 18.32 -7.83
CA ALA A 59 63.48 17.32 -7.70
C ALA A 59 63.73 16.96 -6.23
N LEU A 60 63.66 17.94 -5.32
CA LEU A 60 63.70 17.72 -3.88
C LEU A 60 62.43 17.01 -3.38
N ILE A 61 61.26 17.42 -3.87
CA ILE A 61 59.97 16.78 -3.58
C ILE A 61 59.92 15.38 -4.18
N VAL A 62 60.55 15.08 -5.31
CA VAL A 62 60.59 13.74 -5.94
C VAL A 62 61.58 12.84 -5.21
N ALA A 63 62.69 13.38 -4.67
CA ALA A 63 63.54 12.63 -3.74
C ALA A 63 62.79 12.28 -2.44
N PHE A 64 61.98 13.21 -1.91
CA PHE A 64 61.06 12.99 -0.78
C PHE A 64 59.82 12.15 -1.16
N SER A 65 59.38 12.19 -2.41
CA SER A 65 58.19 11.50 -2.91
C SER A 65 58.52 10.13 -3.48
N LEU A 66 59.78 9.78 -3.72
CA LEU A 66 60.18 8.39 -4.01
C LEU A 66 60.30 7.59 -2.71
N THR A 67 60.78 8.22 -1.63
CA THR A 67 60.55 7.72 -0.26
C THR A 67 59.06 7.74 0.07
N GLY A 68 58.35 8.78 -0.37
CA GLY A 68 56.89 8.90 -0.28
C GLY A 68 56.14 7.83 -1.05
N VAL A 69 56.53 7.43 -2.27
CA VAL A 69 55.85 6.47 -3.15
C VAL A 69 56.20 5.03 -2.77
N PHE A 70 57.40 4.78 -2.25
CA PHE A 70 57.70 3.50 -1.60
C PHE A 70 56.87 3.34 -0.31
N MET A 71 56.73 4.41 0.48
CA MET A 71 55.75 4.47 1.55
C MET A 71 54.30 4.44 1.05
N THR A 72 53.99 4.99 -0.13
CA THR A 72 52.62 5.03 -0.70
C THR A 72 52.24 3.66 -1.24
N TYR A 73 53.17 2.88 -1.80
CA TYR A 73 52.92 1.52 -2.29
C TYR A 73 52.79 0.52 -1.13
N LEU A 74 53.64 0.66 -0.09
CA LEU A 74 53.46 -0.07 1.18
C LEU A 74 52.17 0.35 1.89
N THR A 75 51.80 1.64 1.88
CA THR A 75 50.53 2.09 2.45
C THR A 75 49.33 1.80 1.55
N SER A 76 49.45 1.67 0.22
CA SER A 76 48.31 1.39 -0.68
C SER A 76 47.75 -0.03 -0.47
N ASN A 77 48.62 -1.00 -0.15
CA ASN A 77 48.18 -2.35 0.22
C ASN A 77 47.64 -2.40 1.66
N VAL A 78 48.18 -1.59 2.58
CA VAL A 78 47.55 -1.33 3.89
C VAL A 78 46.20 -0.61 3.72
N PHE A 79 46.04 0.28 2.73
CA PHE A 79 44.80 0.99 2.41
C PHE A 79 43.76 0.10 1.74
N LEU A 80 44.16 -0.93 0.99
CA LEU A 80 43.23 -1.94 0.45
C LEU A 80 42.68 -2.84 1.55
N ALA A 81 43.55 -3.31 2.46
CA ALA A 81 43.14 -4.04 3.66
C ALA A 81 42.28 -3.17 4.59
N GLN A 82 42.68 -1.93 4.84
CA GLN A 82 41.94 -0.96 5.66
C GLN A 82 40.64 -0.51 4.99
N GLY A 83 40.60 -0.42 3.66
CA GLY A 83 39.42 -0.12 2.85
C GLY A 83 38.41 -1.26 2.87
N PHE A 84 38.86 -2.51 2.76
CA PHE A 84 38.01 -3.69 2.94
C PHE A 84 37.40 -3.71 4.34
N LEU A 85 38.22 -3.54 5.39
CA LEU A 85 37.76 -3.43 6.77
C LEU A 85 36.72 -2.30 6.94
N THR A 86 36.98 -1.13 6.37
CA THR A 86 36.08 0.03 6.49
C THR A 86 34.76 -0.19 5.75
N ASN A 87 34.80 -0.80 4.57
CA ASN A 87 33.61 -1.08 3.77
C ASN A 87 32.74 -2.17 4.41
N MET A 88 33.35 -3.20 5.00
CA MET A 88 32.62 -4.24 5.72
C MET A 88 31.91 -3.67 6.95
N MET A 89 32.58 -2.83 7.75
CA MET A 89 31.94 -2.18 8.91
C MET A 89 30.75 -1.31 8.47
N ALA A 90 30.91 -0.53 7.40
CA ALA A 90 29.83 0.26 6.83
C ALA A 90 28.67 -0.60 6.28
N CYS A 91 28.96 -1.80 5.77
CA CYS A 91 27.95 -2.76 5.31
C CYS A 91 27.10 -3.29 6.48
N VAL A 92 27.76 -3.73 7.56
CA VAL A 92 27.09 -4.19 8.79
C VAL A 92 26.23 -3.06 9.37
N GLU A 93 26.80 -1.87 9.55
CA GLU A 93 26.08 -0.67 10.01
C GLU A 93 24.85 -0.37 9.15
N TRP A 94 25.01 -0.35 7.83
CA TRP A 94 23.93 -0.04 6.91
C TRP A 94 22.79 -1.06 7.01
N THR A 95 23.09 -2.35 7.12
CA THR A 95 22.04 -3.37 7.22
C THR A 95 21.30 -3.30 8.56
N VAL A 96 22.02 -3.21 9.68
CA VAL A 96 21.39 -3.09 11.00
C VAL A 96 20.48 -1.86 11.03
N LYS A 97 20.99 -0.73 10.54
CA LYS A 97 20.20 0.50 10.41
C LYS A 97 18.96 0.32 9.55
N SER A 98 19.07 -0.31 8.37
CA SER A 98 17.94 -0.48 7.45
C SER A 98 16.77 -1.23 8.09
N GLN A 99 17.05 -2.24 8.92
CA GLN A 99 15.99 -3.01 9.59
C GLN A 99 15.35 -2.21 10.73
N LEU A 100 16.17 -1.57 11.57
CA LEU A 100 15.68 -0.74 12.68
C LEU A 100 14.90 0.50 12.20
N GLU A 101 15.29 1.08 11.06
CA GLU A 101 14.63 2.25 10.46
C GLU A 101 13.16 1.99 10.12
N HIS A 102 12.81 0.77 9.66
CA HIS A 102 11.41 0.44 9.37
C HIS A 102 10.53 0.56 10.61
N ILE A 103 11.05 0.17 11.77
CA ILE A 103 10.35 0.27 13.06
C ILE A 103 10.20 1.75 13.46
N VAL A 104 11.26 2.55 13.29
CA VAL A 104 11.22 4.00 13.58
C VAL A 104 10.20 4.72 12.70
N VAL A 105 10.19 4.45 11.40
CA VAL A 105 9.23 5.03 10.44
C VAL A 105 7.80 4.62 10.78
N HIS A 106 7.60 3.35 11.15
CA HIS A 106 6.29 2.85 11.58
C HIS A 106 5.77 3.61 12.80
N LEU A 107 6.60 3.77 13.84
CA LEU A 107 6.25 4.53 15.04
C LEU A 107 5.88 5.99 14.70
N HIS A 108 6.67 6.69 13.89
CA HIS A 108 6.33 8.06 13.49
C HIS A 108 5.05 8.17 12.66
N THR A 109 4.85 7.24 11.72
CA THR A 109 3.70 7.24 10.82
C THR A 109 2.42 6.89 11.59
N GLY A 110 2.50 5.95 12.53
CA GLY A 110 1.38 5.60 13.39
C GLY A 110 1.02 6.72 14.36
N LEU A 111 2.00 7.44 14.94
CA LEU A 111 1.72 8.63 15.75
C LEU A 111 0.99 9.69 14.92
N THR A 112 1.43 9.90 13.67
CA THR A 112 0.74 10.81 12.75
C THR A 112 -0.69 10.34 12.44
N THR A 113 -0.89 9.02 12.32
CA THR A 113 -2.20 8.42 12.05
C THR A 113 -3.15 8.60 13.23
N THR A 114 -2.72 8.31 14.46
CA THR A 114 -3.55 8.54 15.67
C THR A 114 -4.00 9.99 15.78
N ARG A 115 -3.13 10.94 15.40
CA ARG A 115 -3.45 12.38 15.35
C ARG A 115 -4.50 12.72 14.31
N ILE A 116 -4.33 12.23 13.08
CA ILE A 116 -5.25 12.51 11.98
C ILE A 116 -6.64 11.93 12.26
N VAL A 117 -6.69 10.74 12.84
CA VAL A 117 -7.94 10.04 13.17
C VAL A 117 -8.57 10.58 14.47
N GLY A 118 -7.78 11.22 15.33
CA GLY A 118 -8.24 11.70 16.63
C GLY A 118 -8.47 10.58 17.64
N LEU A 119 -7.65 9.52 17.59
CA LEU A 119 -7.75 8.39 18.51
C LEU A 119 -7.30 8.80 19.92
N ASN A 120 -8.14 8.53 20.93
CA ASN A 120 -7.75 8.71 22.31
C ASN A 120 -7.00 7.48 22.84
N MET A 121 -5.68 7.56 22.89
CA MET A 121 -4.84 6.44 23.32
C MET A 121 -4.92 6.16 24.83
N THR A 122 -5.66 6.94 25.62
CA THR A 122 -5.93 6.66 27.05
C THR A 122 -7.11 5.71 27.28
N THR A 123 -7.80 5.28 26.22
CA THR A 123 -8.96 4.37 26.31
C THR A 123 -8.72 3.09 25.52
N TRP A 124 -9.41 2.00 25.87
CA TRP A 124 -9.36 0.78 25.06
C TRP A 124 -9.86 0.99 23.65
N GLU A 125 -10.86 1.84 23.45
CA GLU A 125 -11.38 2.14 22.12
C GLU A 125 -10.25 2.67 21.22
N GLY A 126 -9.44 3.62 21.70
CA GLY A 126 -8.32 4.15 20.94
C GLY A 126 -7.21 3.13 20.71
N ILE A 127 -6.80 2.39 21.74
CA ILE A 127 -5.77 1.36 21.63
C ILE A 127 -6.20 0.25 20.65
N SER A 128 -7.43 -0.26 20.82
CA SER A 128 -7.97 -1.36 20.00
C SER A 128 -8.18 -0.92 18.55
N SER A 129 -8.66 0.31 18.31
CA SER A 129 -8.81 0.86 16.96
C SER A 129 -7.48 1.04 16.24
N PHE A 130 -6.39 1.19 16.99
CA PHE A 130 -5.05 1.37 16.42
C PHE A 130 -4.31 0.04 16.19
N ALA A 131 -4.66 -1.03 16.91
CA ALA A 131 -4.05 -2.34 16.78
C ALA A 131 -3.90 -2.87 15.33
N PRO A 132 -4.91 -2.75 14.43
CA PRO A 132 -4.79 -3.26 13.06
C PRO A 132 -3.64 -2.63 12.27
N TYR A 133 -3.35 -1.35 12.53
CA TYR A 133 -2.25 -0.63 11.89
C TYR A 133 -0.90 -1.27 12.26
N SER A 134 -0.67 -1.51 13.55
CA SER A 134 0.57 -2.12 14.04
C SER A 134 0.72 -3.57 13.62
N ILE A 135 -0.34 -4.37 13.70
CA ILE A 135 -0.33 -5.79 13.33
C ILE A 135 -0.01 -5.96 11.83
N SER A 136 -0.59 -5.13 10.97
CA SER A 136 -0.31 -5.17 9.54
C SER A 136 1.17 -4.89 9.24
N PHE A 137 1.79 -3.98 9.98
CA PHE A 137 3.23 -3.71 9.85
C PHE A 137 4.06 -4.90 10.33
N LEU A 138 3.75 -5.48 11.51
CA LEU A 138 4.46 -6.64 12.01
C LEU A 138 4.44 -7.78 10.99
N HIS A 139 3.28 -8.10 10.41
CA HIS A 139 3.20 -9.11 9.34
C HIS A 139 4.05 -8.81 8.10
N SER A 140 4.36 -7.53 7.83
CA SER A 140 5.21 -7.14 6.70
C SER A 140 6.70 -7.23 6.99
N ILE A 141 7.11 -7.07 8.26
CA ILE A 141 8.51 -7.09 8.66
C ILE A 141 8.96 -8.45 9.19
N CYS A 142 8.05 -9.20 9.83
CA CYS A 142 8.37 -10.50 10.39
C CYS A 142 8.29 -11.53 9.25
N SER A 143 9.43 -12.15 8.94
CA SER A 143 9.47 -13.39 8.16
C SER A 143 8.77 -14.51 8.94
N SER A 144 8.63 -15.70 8.37
CA SER A 144 8.15 -16.87 9.12
C SER A 144 9.03 -17.24 10.33
N GLU A 145 10.22 -16.64 10.45
CA GLU A 145 11.27 -17.06 11.39
C GLU A 145 11.64 -15.97 12.42
N THR A 146 11.31 -14.70 12.18
CA THR A 146 11.60 -13.61 13.14
C THR A 146 10.38 -13.27 13.98
N ARG A 147 10.51 -13.32 15.32
CA ARG A 147 9.43 -12.93 16.23
C ARG A 147 9.42 -11.44 16.48
N CYS A 148 8.22 -10.88 16.54
CA CYS A 148 8.04 -9.46 16.82
C CYS A 148 6.86 -9.23 17.76
N VAL A 149 6.91 -8.14 18.51
CA VAL A 149 5.83 -7.66 19.37
C VAL A 149 5.55 -6.21 19.07
N TYR A 150 4.29 -5.82 19.13
CA TYR A 150 3.97 -4.44 19.43
C TYR A 150 3.23 -4.41 20.77
N ALA A 151 3.42 -3.33 21.50
CA ALA A 151 2.72 -3.06 22.75
C ALA A 151 2.35 -1.60 22.84
N ILE A 152 1.14 -1.32 23.30
CA ILE A 152 0.70 0.02 23.68
C ILE A 152 0.31 -0.05 25.14
N LEU A 153 1.00 0.76 25.95
CA LEU A 153 0.78 0.88 27.38
C LEU A 153 0.31 2.30 27.65
N SER A 154 -0.77 2.46 28.40
CA SER A 154 -1.39 3.77 28.63
C SER A 154 -1.88 3.92 30.06
N ASN A 155 -2.05 5.16 30.48
CA ASN A 155 -2.38 5.59 31.83
C ASN A 155 -1.48 4.94 32.88
N MET A 156 -0.16 4.89 32.65
CA MET A 156 0.80 4.54 33.71
C MET A 156 1.42 5.82 34.28
N ALA A 157 2.08 5.73 35.44
CA ALA A 157 2.84 6.83 36.04
C ALA A 157 4.10 7.15 35.21
N PHE A 158 3.90 7.76 34.05
CA PHE A 158 4.93 8.00 33.03
C PHE A 158 5.58 9.39 33.11
N ASP A 159 5.01 10.30 33.87
CA ASP A 159 5.51 11.66 34.05
C ASP A 159 6.39 11.78 35.30
N THR A 160 7.32 12.73 35.29
CA THR A 160 8.13 13.08 36.46
C THR A 160 7.28 13.53 37.64
N GLU A 161 6.13 14.15 37.38
CA GLU A 161 5.16 14.53 38.42
C GLU A 161 4.55 13.32 39.13
N ASP A 162 4.42 12.18 38.45
CA ASP A 162 3.83 10.96 39.00
C ASP A 162 4.78 10.20 39.94
N VAL A 163 6.07 10.36 39.68
CA VAL A 163 7.16 9.68 40.37
C VAL A 163 7.54 10.36 41.68
N GLY A 164 7.27 11.67 41.80
CA GLY A 164 7.62 12.46 42.97
C GLY A 164 9.10 12.85 43.04
N ALA A 165 9.48 13.56 44.10
CA ALA A 165 10.80 14.18 44.25
C ALA A 165 11.95 13.17 44.47
N ASP A 166 11.64 11.95 44.92
CA ASP A 166 12.62 10.92 45.25
C ASP A 166 13.17 10.19 44.00
N GLY A 167 12.64 10.51 42.82
CA GLY A 167 13.08 9.94 41.54
C GLY A 167 12.46 8.58 41.22
N TRP A 168 12.60 8.15 39.96
CA TRP A 168 11.89 6.99 39.42
C TRP A 168 12.43 5.66 39.95
N GLU A 169 13.69 5.61 40.38
CA GLU A 169 14.28 4.42 41.00
C GLU A 169 13.66 4.13 42.37
N ALA A 170 13.56 5.16 43.21
CA ALA A 170 12.92 5.05 44.53
C ALA A 170 11.43 4.73 44.38
N TRP A 171 10.77 5.32 43.39
CA TRP A 171 9.39 5.04 43.07
C TRP A 171 9.19 3.59 42.63
N LEU A 172 9.99 3.08 41.68
CA LEU A 172 9.91 1.70 41.20
C LEU A 172 10.17 0.69 42.33
N GLU A 173 11.14 0.97 43.21
CA GLU A 173 11.42 0.11 44.36
C GLU A 173 10.26 0.07 45.35
N GLY A 174 9.60 1.20 45.58
CA GLY A 174 8.40 1.30 46.43
C GLY A 174 7.12 0.76 45.79
N HIS A 175 7.10 0.61 44.46
CA HIS A 175 5.92 0.27 43.66
C HIS A 175 6.19 -0.91 42.73
N ARG A 176 6.96 -1.92 43.17
CA ARG A 176 7.27 -3.11 42.36
C ARG A 176 6.03 -3.85 41.83
N GLU A 177 4.90 -3.75 42.53
CA GLU A 177 3.62 -4.35 42.10
C GLU A 177 2.64 -3.30 41.54
N ASN A 178 3.11 -2.07 41.28
CA ASN A 178 2.26 -0.93 41.01
C ASN A 178 2.76 0.00 39.89
N TRP A 179 1.96 0.15 38.83
CA TRP A 179 2.23 0.99 37.66
C TRP A 179 1.70 2.43 37.77
N GLY A 180 1.16 2.79 38.93
CA GLY A 180 1.01 4.15 39.42
C GLY A 180 -0.30 4.87 39.12
N ASN A 181 -1.16 4.35 38.25
CA ASN A 181 -2.42 4.99 37.92
C ASN A 181 -3.56 3.98 37.79
N ASP A 182 -4.70 4.33 38.41
CA ASP A 182 -5.94 3.54 38.52
C ASP A 182 -6.56 3.14 37.17
N GLY A 183 -6.20 3.83 36.08
CA GLY A 183 -6.64 3.56 34.71
C GLY A 183 -5.62 2.85 33.83
N ALA A 184 -4.54 2.29 34.37
CA ALA A 184 -3.49 1.64 33.58
C ALA A 184 -4.05 0.50 32.69
N ILE A 185 -3.85 0.64 31.38
CA ILE A 185 -4.28 -0.34 30.38
C ILE A 185 -3.15 -0.65 29.40
N GLY A 186 -3.11 -1.89 28.90
CA GLY A 186 -2.09 -2.30 27.94
C GLY A 186 -2.59 -3.36 26.96
N ASP A 187 -2.28 -3.19 25.67
CA ASP A 187 -2.48 -4.19 24.62
C ASP A 187 -1.14 -4.54 23.99
N ALA A 188 -0.81 -5.83 23.95
CA ALA A 188 0.34 -6.34 23.22
C ALA A 188 -0.06 -7.46 22.28
N SER A 189 0.58 -7.54 21.12
CA SER A 189 0.44 -8.69 20.25
C SER A 189 1.76 -9.18 19.71
N PHE A 190 1.88 -10.50 19.80
CA PHE A 190 3.03 -11.29 19.44
C PHE A 190 2.76 -11.91 18.07
N VAL A 191 3.70 -11.74 17.14
CA VAL A 191 3.68 -12.35 15.82
C VAL A 191 4.83 -13.36 15.75
N GLY A 192 4.49 -14.62 15.45
CA GLY A 192 5.44 -15.74 15.37
C GLY A 192 4.93 -16.99 16.09
N ASP A 193 5.66 -18.11 15.97
CA ASP A 193 5.37 -19.32 16.75
C ASP A 193 5.73 -19.04 18.22
N VAL A 194 4.72 -19.14 19.07
CA VAL A 194 4.85 -18.89 20.50
C VAL A 194 4.84 -20.25 21.18
N GLY A 195 6.02 -20.86 21.30
CA GLY A 195 6.20 -22.16 21.93
C GLY A 195 5.62 -22.16 23.34
N GLY A 196 4.52 -22.90 23.52
CA GLY A 196 3.79 -23.01 24.79
C GLY A 196 2.28 -22.81 24.66
N PHE A 197 1.81 -22.10 23.63
CA PHE A 197 0.38 -21.92 23.36
C PHE A 197 0.03 -22.61 22.04
N ASN A 198 -0.61 -23.79 22.12
CA ASN A 198 -1.16 -24.54 20.98
C ASN A 198 -2.34 -23.80 20.33
N THR A 199 -2.11 -22.60 19.79
CA THR A 199 -3.14 -21.78 19.17
C THR A 199 -2.95 -21.79 17.66
N VAL A 200 -4.03 -22.07 16.95
CA VAL A 200 -4.14 -22.22 15.49
C VAL A 200 -3.79 -20.92 14.71
N SER A 201 -3.47 -19.83 15.42
CA SER A 201 -3.11 -18.53 14.86
C SER A 201 -1.69 -18.12 15.27
N ASN A 202 -0.87 -17.65 14.31
CA ASN A 202 0.45 -17.03 14.54
C ASN A 202 0.40 -15.68 15.30
N LEU A 203 -0.72 -15.39 15.99
CA LEU A 203 -0.94 -14.13 16.70
C LEU A 203 -1.50 -14.38 18.09
N THR A 204 -0.70 -14.04 19.11
CA THR A 204 -1.09 -14.11 20.51
C THR A 204 -1.25 -12.69 21.05
N GLN A 205 -2.41 -12.39 21.64
CA GLN A 205 -2.66 -11.12 22.32
C GLN A 205 -2.39 -11.29 23.82
N VAL A 206 -1.75 -10.29 24.41
CA VAL A 206 -1.62 -10.16 25.86
C VAL A 206 -2.14 -8.79 26.26
N ARG A 207 -3.19 -8.74 27.07
CA ARG A 207 -3.90 -7.49 27.38
C ARG A 207 -4.27 -7.41 28.85
N THR A 208 -4.38 -6.20 29.39
CA THR A 208 -4.95 -6.03 30.73
C THR A 208 -6.47 -6.31 30.73
N LEU A 209 -7.01 -6.80 31.86
CA LEU A 209 -8.42 -7.24 31.95
C LEU A 209 -9.41 -6.09 32.16
N PHE A 210 -9.06 -5.13 33.01
CA PHE A 210 -10.00 -4.10 33.47
C PHE A 210 -9.66 -2.73 32.85
N GLU A 211 -10.68 -1.91 32.61
CA GLU A 211 -10.50 -0.47 32.30
C GLU A 211 -10.14 0.33 33.55
N GLU A 212 -10.65 -0.11 34.69
CA GLU A 212 -10.46 0.50 36.00
C GLU A 212 -9.88 -0.58 36.91
N GLY A 213 -8.62 -0.45 37.32
CA GLY A 213 -7.90 -1.57 37.94
C GLY A 213 -6.50 -1.30 38.47
N SER A 214 -6.03 -0.06 38.39
CA SER A 214 -4.80 0.37 39.06
C SER A 214 -3.57 -0.39 38.63
N SER A 215 -2.66 -0.50 39.56
CA SER A 215 -1.40 -1.20 39.54
C SER A 215 -1.43 -2.69 39.29
N THR A 216 -2.52 -3.32 39.70
CA THR A 216 -2.63 -4.77 39.85
C THR A 216 -3.45 -5.39 38.72
N ASN A 217 -3.66 -4.63 37.63
CA ASN A 217 -4.49 -5.06 36.52
C ASN A 217 -3.92 -6.37 35.94
N PRO A 218 -4.61 -7.52 36.11
CA PRO A 218 -4.09 -8.79 35.64
C PRO A 218 -4.04 -8.78 34.11
N TRP A 219 -2.98 -9.40 33.58
CA TRP A 219 -2.80 -9.62 32.16
C TRP A 219 -3.47 -10.93 31.76
N ALA A 220 -4.21 -10.91 30.67
CA ALA A 220 -4.77 -12.09 30.05
C ALA A 220 -4.11 -12.35 28.71
N VAL A 221 -3.83 -13.62 28.45
CA VAL A 221 -3.32 -14.12 27.17
C VAL A 221 -4.47 -14.76 26.41
N SER A 222 -4.65 -14.38 25.15
CA SER A 222 -5.66 -14.97 24.28
C SER A 222 -5.17 -15.05 22.83
N PRO A 223 -5.61 -16.04 22.04
CA PRO A 223 -5.40 -16.00 20.59
C PRO A 223 -6.04 -14.73 20.03
N ARG A 224 -5.32 -13.97 19.21
CA ARG A 224 -5.91 -12.83 18.51
C ARG A 224 -6.47 -13.30 17.18
N TRP A 225 -7.78 -13.18 17.00
CA TRP A 225 -8.42 -13.50 15.74
C TRP A 225 -8.03 -12.46 14.68
N PRO A 226 -7.35 -12.84 13.58
CA PRO A 226 -6.88 -11.89 12.56
C PRO A 226 -8.01 -11.13 11.84
N LEU A 227 -9.24 -11.63 11.95
CA LEU A 227 -10.39 -11.19 11.16
C LEU A 227 -11.32 -10.23 11.90
N THR A 228 -11.42 -10.34 13.23
CA THR A 228 -12.40 -9.56 13.99
C THR A 228 -11.79 -8.37 14.70
N TYR A 229 -10.50 -8.38 15.07
CA TYR A 229 -9.86 -7.31 15.89
C TYR A 229 -10.63 -6.89 17.16
N ASP A 230 -11.76 -7.54 17.46
CA ASP A 230 -12.67 -7.19 18.54
C ASP A 230 -12.01 -7.37 19.89
N ALA A 231 -12.41 -6.51 20.84
CA ALA A 231 -12.14 -6.75 22.24
C ALA A 231 -12.72 -8.12 22.63
N VAL A 232 -11.87 -9.02 23.15
CA VAL A 232 -12.31 -10.32 23.69
C VAL A 232 -13.24 -10.05 24.88
N HIS A 233 -14.54 -9.94 24.61
CA HIS A 233 -15.56 -9.51 25.57
C HIS A 233 -15.90 -10.54 26.66
N SER A 234 -15.26 -11.71 26.70
CA SER A 234 -15.64 -12.78 27.64
C SER A 234 -14.43 -13.46 28.30
N LEU A 235 -13.79 -12.77 29.24
CA LEU A 235 -12.88 -13.38 30.22
C LEU A 235 -13.52 -13.47 31.61
N GLN A 236 -14.85 -13.58 31.70
CA GLN A 236 -15.58 -13.74 32.98
C GLN A 236 -15.23 -15.05 33.74
N ASN A 237 -14.53 -16.00 33.10
CA ASN A 237 -14.05 -17.24 33.75
C ASN A 237 -12.53 -17.22 34.06
N ALA A 238 -11.85 -16.07 33.98
CA ALA A 238 -10.40 -15.95 34.18
C ALA A 238 -9.96 -15.93 35.66
N SER A 239 -10.76 -16.47 36.59
CA SER A 239 -10.45 -16.47 38.04
C SER A 239 -9.29 -17.40 38.45
N GLN A 240 -8.51 -17.92 37.51
CA GLN A 240 -7.38 -18.83 37.73
C GLN A 240 -6.11 -18.46 36.94
N LEU A 241 -6.07 -17.32 36.25
CA LEU A 241 -4.84 -16.84 35.64
C LEU A 241 -4.12 -15.98 36.68
N ASP A 242 -3.05 -16.53 37.26
CA ASP A 242 -2.13 -15.81 38.14
C ASP A 242 -1.72 -14.48 37.48
N THR A 243 -1.57 -13.43 38.30
CA THR A 243 -1.11 -12.10 37.87
C THR A 243 0.24 -12.22 37.18
N LEU A 244 0.22 -12.29 35.84
CA LEU A 244 1.43 -12.42 35.04
C LEU A 244 2.09 -11.04 34.94
N ARG A 245 3.03 -10.72 35.83
CA ARG A 245 3.93 -9.58 35.61
C ARG A 245 4.89 -9.96 34.49
N LEU A 246 4.83 -9.21 33.39
CA LEU A 246 5.62 -9.48 32.20
C LEU A 246 6.94 -8.68 32.25
N PRO A 247 8.11 -9.34 32.33
CA PRO A 247 9.40 -8.66 32.46
C PRO A 247 9.68 -7.61 31.37
N TRP A 248 9.17 -7.83 30.15
CA TRP A 248 9.35 -6.88 29.04
C TRP A 248 8.56 -5.57 29.22
N VAL A 249 7.47 -5.58 29.99
CA VAL A 249 6.72 -4.36 30.35
C VAL A 249 7.56 -3.51 31.28
N ASP A 250 8.23 -4.13 32.26
CA ASP A 250 9.19 -3.45 33.14
C ASP A 250 10.30 -2.79 32.34
N THR A 251 10.87 -3.48 31.34
CA THR A 251 11.90 -2.93 30.45
C THR A 251 11.41 -1.69 29.72
N ILE A 252 10.21 -1.72 29.13
CA ILE A 252 9.63 -0.56 28.44
C ILE A 252 9.45 0.60 29.42
N TRP A 253 8.88 0.32 30.59
CA TRP A 253 8.61 1.34 31.59
C TRP A 253 9.91 2.01 32.08
N GLN A 254 10.88 1.21 32.51
CA GLN A 254 12.20 1.71 32.94
C GLN A 254 12.86 2.53 31.85
N HIS A 255 12.78 2.07 30.60
CA HIS A 255 13.39 2.76 29.46
C HIS A 255 12.80 4.16 29.25
N VAL A 256 11.48 4.31 29.38
CA VAL A 256 10.79 5.60 29.18
C VAL A 256 11.15 6.61 30.26
N HIS A 257 11.26 6.17 31.52
CA HIS A 257 11.67 7.04 32.63
C HIS A 257 13.15 7.38 32.60
N HIS A 258 14.01 6.37 32.47
CA HIS A 258 15.45 6.57 32.50
C HIS A 258 15.94 7.50 31.38
N ARG A 259 15.30 7.47 30.21
CA ARG A 259 15.70 8.27 29.04
C ARG A 259 14.92 9.57 28.86
N ASP A 260 13.91 9.82 29.69
CA ASP A 260 12.98 10.95 29.62
C ASP A 260 12.56 11.33 28.18
N LEU A 261 11.91 10.38 27.50
CA LEU A 261 11.63 10.51 26.06
C LEU A 261 10.70 11.69 25.75
N GLN A 262 11.13 12.53 24.83
CA GLN A 262 10.36 13.70 24.39
C GLN A 262 9.27 13.32 23.37
N PRO A 263 8.22 14.14 23.17
CA PRO A 263 7.17 13.87 22.20
C PRO A 263 7.72 13.58 20.79
N GLY A 264 7.40 12.39 20.26
CA GLY A 264 7.84 11.93 18.95
C GLY A 264 9.27 11.42 18.89
N GLU A 265 10.00 11.37 20.01
CA GLU A 265 11.31 10.71 20.06
C GLU A 265 11.14 9.19 20.06
N VAL A 266 11.96 8.49 19.27
CA VAL A 266 12.03 7.02 19.27
C VAL A 266 13.41 6.61 19.76
N LYS A 267 13.48 5.74 20.75
CA LYS A 267 14.73 5.13 21.23
C LYS A 267 14.57 3.62 21.38
N PHE A 268 15.67 2.89 21.18
CA PHE A 268 15.76 1.46 21.42
C PHE A 268 16.24 1.16 22.84
N SER A 269 15.67 0.14 23.46
CA SER A 269 16.13 -0.39 24.73
C SER A 269 17.48 -1.10 24.60
N PRO A 270 18.24 -1.20 25.71
CA PRO A 270 19.27 -2.22 25.86
C PRO A 270 18.76 -3.60 25.45
N VAL A 271 19.66 -4.47 25.03
CA VAL A 271 19.33 -5.84 24.63
C VAL A 271 18.90 -6.63 25.88
N SER A 272 17.77 -7.31 25.79
CA SER A 272 17.18 -8.08 26.88
C SER A 272 16.75 -9.47 26.42
N THR A 273 16.54 -10.40 27.36
CA THR A 273 15.99 -11.73 27.06
C THR A 273 14.48 -11.66 26.82
N TRP A 274 14.04 -12.38 25.80
CA TRP A 274 12.64 -12.66 25.54
C TRP A 274 12.16 -13.83 26.42
N GLU A 275 11.92 -13.56 27.70
CA GLU A 275 11.55 -14.57 28.71
C GLU A 275 10.13 -15.16 28.61
N PRO A 276 9.08 -14.44 28.16
CA PRO A 276 7.72 -14.98 28.26
C PRO A 276 7.44 -16.17 27.33
N LEU A 277 8.26 -16.39 26.30
CA LEU A 277 7.94 -17.31 25.20
C LEU A 277 9.18 -18.13 24.81
N LEU A 278 9.09 -19.45 24.99
CA LEU A 278 10.14 -20.37 24.55
C LEU A 278 10.10 -20.56 23.01
N PRO A 279 11.25 -20.77 22.35
CA PRO A 279 12.60 -20.71 22.90
C PRO A 279 13.03 -19.26 23.21
N ASN A 280 13.81 -19.08 24.28
CA ASN A 280 14.32 -17.76 24.65
C ASN A 280 15.21 -17.19 23.54
N ALA A 281 15.11 -15.88 23.29
CA ALA A 281 16.00 -15.16 22.37
C ALA A 281 16.34 -13.77 22.90
N LEU A 282 17.31 -13.12 22.28
CA LEU A 282 17.62 -11.72 22.53
C LEU A 282 16.65 -10.83 21.77
N MET A 283 16.26 -9.71 22.38
CA MET A 283 15.40 -8.70 21.75
C MET A 283 15.85 -7.28 22.09
N THR A 284 15.45 -6.34 21.25
CA THR A 284 15.48 -4.90 21.56
C THR A 284 14.09 -4.30 21.34
N VAL A 285 13.75 -3.27 22.11
CA VAL A 285 12.44 -2.62 22.06
C VAL A 285 12.58 -1.18 21.64
N ALA A 286 12.07 -0.84 20.46
CA ALA A 286 11.86 0.54 20.05
C ALA A 286 10.67 1.11 20.80
N THR A 287 10.84 2.23 21.51
CA THR A 287 9.78 2.86 22.30
C THR A 287 9.61 4.32 21.92
N MET A 288 8.35 4.73 21.80
CA MET A 288 7.93 6.10 21.57
C MET A 288 6.88 6.51 22.62
N PRO A 289 7.03 7.66 23.30
CA PRO A 289 6.08 8.11 24.29
C PRO A 289 4.80 8.67 23.63
N LEU A 290 3.66 8.43 24.27
CA LEU A 290 2.33 8.95 23.91
C LEU A 290 1.93 10.06 24.89
N TYR A 291 1.25 11.09 24.38
CA TYR A 291 0.86 12.27 25.15
C TYR A 291 -0.65 12.55 25.04
N GLU A 292 -1.23 13.10 26.11
CA GLU A 292 -2.68 13.30 26.33
C GLU A 292 -3.37 14.16 25.25
N ASN A 293 -2.60 14.97 24.53
CA ASN A 293 -3.04 15.78 23.41
C ASN A 293 -2.01 15.67 22.28
N ASN A 294 -2.00 14.55 21.56
CA ASN A 294 -1.11 14.33 20.42
C ASN A 294 -1.20 15.43 19.31
N LEU A 295 -2.07 16.43 19.42
CA LEU A 295 -2.11 17.61 18.57
C LEU A 295 -0.80 18.42 18.65
N ALA A 296 -0.29 18.83 17.48
CA ALA A 296 1.02 19.46 17.30
C ALA A 296 1.25 20.64 18.27
N GLY A 297 2.12 20.44 19.27
CA GLY A 297 2.42 21.47 20.25
C GLY A 297 3.18 21.06 21.53
N GLY A 298 3.38 19.76 21.80
CA GLY A 298 4.35 19.29 22.80
C GLY A 298 4.14 19.75 24.26
N GLY A 299 2.89 19.95 24.70
CA GLY A 299 2.59 20.46 26.05
C GLY A 299 1.59 19.65 26.86
N GLY A 300 1.25 18.42 26.45
CA GLY A 300 0.40 17.52 27.25
C GLY A 300 1.24 16.67 28.22
N ARG A 301 0.58 16.04 29.19
CA ARG A 301 1.20 15.03 30.06
C ARG A 301 1.52 13.75 29.27
N ARG A 302 2.60 13.06 29.64
CA ARG A 302 2.90 11.73 29.08
C ARG A 302 1.87 10.73 29.62
N VAL A 303 1.08 10.12 28.73
CA VAL A 303 0.02 9.19 29.12
C VAL A 303 0.37 7.74 28.85
N GLY A 304 1.35 7.48 28.01
CA GLY A 304 1.59 6.11 27.58
C GLY A 304 2.85 5.95 26.77
N THR A 305 3.01 4.77 26.20
CA THR A 305 4.06 4.41 25.28
C THR A 305 3.49 3.53 24.18
N TRP A 306 4.10 3.64 23.02
CA TRP A 306 3.94 2.68 21.96
C TRP A 306 5.31 2.09 21.65
N SER A 307 5.39 0.77 21.77
CA SER A 307 6.63 0.02 21.65
C SER A 307 6.51 -1.06 20.60
N VAL A 308 7.62 -1.35 19.92
CA VAL A 308 7.80 -2.47 19.01
C VAL A 308 9.07 -3.20 19.41
N ALA A 309 8.93 -4.47 19.79
CA ALA A 309 10.03 -5.36 20.10
C ALA A 309 10.33 -6.25 18.90
N VAL A 310 11.61 -6.47 18.63
CA VAL A 310 12.09 -7.35 17.55
C VAL A 310 13.14 -8.31 18.11
N GLU A 311 13.01 -9.58 17.75
CA GLU A 311 14.01 -10.60 18.02
C GLU A 311 15.29 -10.32 17.24
N MET A 312 16.45 -10.55 17.86
CA MET A 312 17.76 -10.19 17.30
C MET A 312 18.43 -11.32 16.51
N GLN A 313 17.84 -12.52 16.47
CA GLN A 313 18.41 -13.69 15.79
C GLN A 313 18.74 -13.43 14.31
N TYR A 314 17.91 -12.65 13.61
CA TYR A 314 18.13 -12.29 12.21
C TYR A 314 19.50 -11.62 11.97
N LEU A 315 20.10 -11.00 13.00
CA LEU A 315 21.43 -10.41 12.88
C LEU A 315 22.49 -11.48 12.66
N SER A 316 22.44 -12.59 13.40
CA SER A 316 23.44 -13.67 13.23
C SER A 316 23.29 -14.34 11.86
N GLU A 317 22.07 -14.59 11.42
CA GLU A 317 21.77 -15.11 10.08
C GLU A 317 22.30 -14.18 8.99
N HIS A 318 22.11 -12.87 9.17
CA HIS A 318 22.61 -11.87 8.25
C HIS A 318 24.14 -11.81 8.22
N LEU A 319 24.80 -11.80 9.38
CA LEU A 319 26.26 -11.82 9.47
C LEU A 319 26.85 -13.08 8.83
N ALA A 320 26.21 -14.24 9.01
CA ALA A 320 26.60 -15.49 8.36
C ALA A 320 26.47 -15.41 6.82
N SER A 321 25.41 -14.76 6.32
CA SER A 321 25.17 -14.59 4.89
C SER A 321 26.23 -13.74 4.18
N MET A 322 27.00 -12.93 4.91
CA MET A 322 28.05 -12.07 4.33
C MET A 322 29.22 -12.85 3.75
N ASN A 323 29.37 -14.15 4.04
CA ASN A 323 30.41 -15.03 3.53
C ASN A 323 31.82 -14.41 3.58
N LEU A 324 32.20 -13.94 4.77
CA LEU A 324 33.47 -13.25 5.00
C LEU A 324 34.63 -14.23 4.77
N GLN A 325 35.36 -14.08 3.65
CA GLN A 325 36.42 -15.01 3.25
C GLN A 325 37.54 -15.11 4.29
N GLY A 326 37.44 -16.11 5.17
CA GLY A 326 38.35 -16.32 6.29
C GLY A 326 38.23 -15.28 7.41
N GLY A 327 37.17 -14.46 7.41
CA GLY A 327 36.89 -13.46 8.43
C GLY A 327 35.74 -13.90 9.34
N PHE A 328 35.77 -13.46 10.59
CA PHE A 328 34.76 -13.75 11.60
C PHE A 328 34.29 -12.44 12.23
N VAL A 329 32.98 -12.25 12.37
CA VAL A 329 32.42 -11.04 12.99
C VAL A 329 31.43 -11.39 14.08
N PHE A 330 31.46 -10.64 15.18
CA PHE A 330 30.46 -10.72 16.23
C PHE A 330 30.09 -9.32 16.75
N LEU A 331 28.90 -9.19 17.31
CA LEU A 331 28.36 -7.94 17.84
C LEU A 331 28.16 -8.05 19.34
N VAL A 332 28.54 -7.00 20.06
CA VAL A 332 28.43 -6.90 21.51
C VAL A 332 27.64 -5.65 21.86
N GLU A 333 26.64 -5.74 22.72
CA GLU A 333 25.93 -4.56 23.19
C GLU A 333 26.85 -3.74 24.11
N ARG A 334 26.98 -2.44 23.80
CA ARG A 334 28.07 -1.61 24.33
C ARG A 334 28.01 -1.47 25.84
N ASP A 335 26.83 -1.28 26.40
CA ASP A 335 26.65 -0.86 27.80
C ASP A 335 26.67 -2.08 28.74
N SER A 336 26.09 -3.20 28.32
CA SER A 336 26.00 -4.45 29.07
C SER A 336 27.16 -5.42 28.82
N GLY A 337 27.84 -5.30 27.67
CA GLY A 337 28.87 -6.24 27.24
C GLY A 337 28.33 -7.61 26.81
N ILE A 338 27.03 -7.71 26.51
CA ILE A 338 26.36 -8.96 26.09
C ILE A 338 26.67 -9.25 24.62
N LEU A 339 26.98 -10.50 24.30
CA LEU A 339 27.10 -10.97 22.92
C LEU A 339 25.71 -11.02 22.26
N VAL A 340 25.51 -10.21 21.21
CA VAL A 340 24.20 -10.05 20.54
C VAL A 340 24.07 -10.95 19.32
N ALA A 341 25.13 -11.07 18.51
CA ALA A 341 25.10 -11.80 17.26
C ALA A 341 26.49 -12.24 16.81
N SER A 342 26.55 -13.23 15.92
CA SER A 342 27.79 -13.79 15.35
C SER A 342 27.60 -14.21 13.89
N SER A 343 28.65 -14.15 13.08
CA SER A 343 28.66 -14.73 11.72
C SER A 343 28.70 -16.26 11.70
N ASP A 344 28.79 -16.90 12.86
CA ASP A 344 28.70 -18.36 13.03
C ASP A 344 27.58 -18.70 14.03
N PRO A 345 26.30 -18.53 13.64
CA PRO A 345 25.17 -18.77 14.54
C PRO A 345 25.08 -20.22 15.04
N ASP A 346 25.61 -21.19 14.29
CA ASP A 346 25.50 -22.61 14.62
C ASP A 346 26.46 -23.03 15.75
N ASN A 347 27.55 -22.28 15.97
CA ASN A 347 28.59 -22.60 16.94
C ASN A 347 28.80 -21.53 18.01
N VAL A 348 28.08 -20.41 17.95
CA VAL A 348 28.19 -19.30 18.90
C VAL A 348 26.88 -19.07 19.61
N ASP A 349 26.82 -19.57 20.85
CA ASP A 349 25.69 -19.32 21.73
C ASP A 349 25.72 -17.86 22.22
N VAL A 350 24.62 -17.14 21.99
CA VAL A 350 24.37 -15.80 22.57
C VAL A 350 23.63 -15.88 23.91
N LEU A 351 23.02 -17.03 24.19
CA LEU A 351 22.32 -17.37 25.42
C LEU A 351 22.72 -18.79 25.84
N VAL A 352 23.04 -19.00 27.11
CA VAL A 352 23.36 -20.33 27.67
C VAL A 352 22.42 -20.62 28.83
N LEU A 353 21.94 -21.86 28.91
CA LEU A 353 21.13 -22.30 30.06
C LEU A 353 22.05 -22.50 31.27
N ASP A 354 21.76 -21.82 32.37
CA ASP A 354 22.40 -22.10 33.64
C ASP A 354 21.67 -23.25 34.34
N ASP A 355 22.31 -24.41 34.40
CA ASP A 355 21.78 -25.61 35.05
C ASP A 355 21.39 -25.38 36.52
N ALA A 356 22.02 -24.43 37.21
CA ALA A 356 21.75 -24.17 38.63
C ALA A 356 20.48 -23.34 38.86
N SER A 357 20.25 -22.32 38.04
CA SER A 357 19.08 -21.43 38.16
C SER A 357 17.92 -21.79 37.22
N ASN A 358 18.17 -22.69 36.25
CA ASN A 358 17.26 -22.99 35.15
C ASN A 358 16.81 -21.71 34.40
N SER A 359 17.69 -20.72 34.33
CA SER A 359 17.48 -19.45 33.65
C SER A 359 18.48 -19.28 32.51
N MET A 360 18.10 -18.53 31.47
CA MET A 360 19.03 -18.23 30.38
C MET A 360 19.95 -17.09 30.80
N LEU A 361 21.25 -17.36 30.83
CA LEU A 361 22.27 -16.35 31.04
C LEU A 361 22.70 -15.75 29.70
N HIS A 362 22.90 -14.44 29.72
CA HIS A 362 23.56 -13.73 28.63
C HIS A 362 25.01 -14.15 28.53
N VAL A 363 25.47 -14.49 27.33
CA VAL A 363 26.88 -14.81 27.12
C VAL A 363 27.67 -13.52 26.98
N LYS A 364 28.66 -13.30 27.84
CA LYS A 364 29.67 -12.28 27.58
C LYS A 364 30.69 -12.85 26.60
N PRO A 365 31.24 -12.05 25.67
CA PRO A 365 32.21 -12.55 24.71
C PRO A 365 33.45 -13.21 25.34
N ILE A 366 33.91 -12.71 26.50
CA ILE A 366 35.02 -13.29 27.27
C ILE A 366 34.66 -14.64 27.93
N GLU A 367 33.39 -14.97 28.05
CA GLU A 367 32.88 -16.23 28.62
C GLU A 367 32.44 -17.21 27.52
N SER A 368 32.47 -16.79 26.25
CA SER A 368 32.06 -17.62 25.12
C SER A 368 32.91 -18.88 25.00
N THR A 369 32.26 -20.01 24.76
CA THR A 369 32.93 -21.29 24.44
C THR A 369 33.58 -21.27 23.06
N HIS A 370 33.15 -20.34 22.19
CA HIS A 370 33.72 -20.17 20.87
C HIS A 370 35.09 -19.49 20.95
N ARG A 371 36.13 -20.26 20.60
CA ARG A 371 37.54 -19.89 20.80
C ARG A 371 37.92 -18.53 20.22
N VAL A 372 37.42 -18.22 19.02
CA VAL A 372 37.71 -16.94 18.35
C VAL A 372 37.07 -15.76 19.08
N VAL A 373 35.84 -15.91 19.58
CA VAL A 373 35.13 -14.84 20.32
C VAL A 373 35.85 -14.59 21.64
N HIS A 374 36.15 -15.66 22.38
CA HIS A 374 36.89 -15.58 23.65
C HIS A 374 38.26 -14.92 23.48
N ALA A 375 39.07 -15.42 22.56
CA ALA A 375 40.44 -14.93 22.37
C ALA A 375 40.47 -13.49 21.84
N ALA A 376 39.63 -13.15 20.86
CA ALA A 376 39.54 -11.78 20.35
C ALA A 376 39.11 -10.79 21.44
N SER A 377 38.16 -11.19 22.29
CA SER A 377 37.69 -10.37 23.41
C SER A 377 38.76 -10.19 24.47
N ALA A 378 39.51 -11.25 24.81
CA ALA A 378 40.62 -11.17 25.75
C ALA A 378 41.74 -10.23 25.27
N HIS A 379 41.99 -10.20 23.95
CA HIS A 379 42.97 -9.30 23.33
C HIS A 379 42.49 -7.85 23.27
N LEU A 380 41.21 -7.61 22.98
CA LEU A 380 40.64 -6.26 22.87
C LEU A 380 40.42 -5.60 24.23
N THR A 381 39.90 -6.33 25.21
CA THR A 381 39.57 -5.76 26.51
C THR A 381 39.72 -6.80 27.62
N ALA A 382 40.88 -6.79 28.29
CA ALA A 382 41.18 -7.68 29.40
C ALA A 382 40.19 -7.52 30.59
N THR A 383 39.49 -6.38 30.68
CA THR A 383 38.54 -6.04 31.75
C THR A 383 37.08 -6.04 31.31
N ALA A 384 36.77 -6.45 30.07
CA ALA A 384 35.43 -6.38 29.49
C ALA A 384 34.81 -4.97 29.45
N ASP A 385 35.65 -3.93 29.41
CA ASP A 385 35.23 -2.53 29.24
C ASP A 385 34.97 -2.25 27.76
N TRP A 386 33.80 -2.66 27.27
CA TRP A 386 33.35 -2.42 25.89
C TRP A 386 33.07 -0.95 25.56
N PRO A 387 32.56 -0.11 26.48
CA PRO A 387 32.30 1.30 26.20
C PRO A 387 33.52 2.12 25.74
N THR A 388 34.74 1.73 26.12
CA THR A 388 35.99 2.41 25.74
C THR A 388 36.51 2.03 24.35
N LEU A 389 36.01 0.93 23.76
CA LEU A 389 36.47 0.46 22.45
C LEU A 389 35.87 1.31 21.33
N SER A 390 36.72 2.03 20.61
CA SER A 390 36.31 2.82 19.44
C SER A 390 37.34 2.71 18.31
N GLY A 391 37.21 1.69 17.48
CA GLY A 391 38.04 1.56 16.29
C GLY A 391 39.41 0.94 16.54
N GLU A 392 39.62 0.31 17.68
CA GLU A 392 40.91 -0.27 18.06
C GLU A 392 41.29 -1.41 17.11
N LEU A 393 42.58 -1.48 16.79
CA LEU A 393 43.17 -2.54 15.99
C LEU A 393 44.19 -3.27 16.85
N VAL A 394 43.89 -4.52 17.20
CA VAL A 394 44.74 -5.35 18.06
C VAL A 394 45.20 -6.58 17.29
N GLN A 395 46.48 -6.89 17.39
CA GLN A 395 47.07 -8.13 16.88
C GLN A 395 47.25 -9.11 18.02
N GLY A 396 46.84 -10.36 17.80
CA GLY A 396 46.95 -11.41 18.80
C GLY A 396 46.96 -12.79 18.15
N GLU A 397 47.64 -13.73 18.79
CA GLU A 397 47.63 -15.13 18.40
C GLU A 397 46.30 -15.77 18.83
N ILE A 398 45.62 -16.45 17.90
CA ILE A 398 44.40 -17.23 18.13
C ILE A 398 44.62 -18.59 17.45
N ASP A 399 44.57 -19.67 18.24
CA ASP A 399 44.79 -21.06 17.79
C ASP A 399 46.10 -21.27 16.99
N GLY A 400 47.20 -20.64 17.42
CA GLY A 400 48.50 -20.83 16.78
C GLY A 400 48.73 -20.02 15.50
N ALA A 401 47.80 -19.12 15.15
CA ALA A 401 47.91 -18.22 14.01
C ALA A 401 47.70 -16.75 14.42
N ASP A 402 48.50 -15.86 13.83
CA ASP A 402 48.37 -14.42 14.06
C ASP A 402 47.08 -13.89 13.45
N HIS A 403 46.23 -13.28 14.26
CA HIS A 403 45.00 -12.62 13.82
C HIS A 403 45.06 -11.12 14.07
N VAL A 404 44.29 -10.38 13.26
CA VAL A 404 44.01 -8.97 13.44
C VAL A 404 42.56 -8.83 13.85
N CYS A 405 42.32 -8.22 15.01
CA CYS A 405 41.00 -7.88 15.53
C CYS A 405 40.78 -6.37 15.36
N ARG A 406 39.64 -5.98 14.80
CA ARG A 406 39.23 -4.58 14.68
C ARG A 406 37.84 -4.37 15.25
N SER A 407 37.70 -3.44 16.19
CA SER A 407 36.39 -3.04 16.71
C SER A 407 35.78 -1.88 15.92
N PHE A 408 34.47 -1.74 15.95
CA PHE A 408 33.74 -0.59 15.44
C PHE A 408 32.46 -0.35 16.24
N LEU A 409 32.06 0.92 16.34
CA LEU A 409 30.89 1.34 17.07
C LEU A 409 29.74 1.61 16.10
N PHE A 410 28.58 1.01 16.35
CA PHE A 410 27.31 1.33 15.69
C PHE A 410 26.36 1.95 16.71
N GLU A 411 25.88 3.16 16.41
CA GLU A 411 24.89 3.86 17.22
C GLU A 411 23.71 4.31 16.36
N TYR A 412 22.50 3.90 16.72
CA TYR A 412 21.28 4.30 16.03
C TYR A 412 20.11 4.38 17.02
N HIS A 413 19.54 5.57 17.23
CA HIS A 413 18.42 5.78 18.16
C HIS A 413 18.66 5.15 19.55
N ALA A 414 19.85 5.36 20.12
CA ALA A 414 20.32 4.79 21.38
C ALA A 414 20.53 3.26 21.41
N PHE A 415 20.28 2.54 20.31
CA PHE A 415 20.82 1.20 20.13
C PHE A 415 22.32 1.32 19.84
N SER A 416 23.15 0.79 20.74
CA SER A 416 24.61 0.93 20.68
C SER A 416 25.28 -0.44 20.77
N VAL A 417 25.92 -0.88 19.68
CA VAL A 417 26.68 -2.14 19.65
C VAL A 417 28.11 -1.91 19.17
N VAL A 418 29.04 -2.64 19.76
CA VAL A 418 30.42 -2.76 19.33
C VAL A 418 30.52 -4.01 18.46
N GLY A 419 30.80 -3.84 17.18
CA GLY A 419 31.15 -4.94 16.29
C GLY A 419 32.63 -5.24 16.36
N VAL A 420 32.99 -6.52 16.37
CA VAL A 420 34.37 -6.98 16.33
C VAL A 420 34.56 -7.87 15.11
N TYR A 421 35.48 -7.48 14.26
CA TYR A 421 35.90 -8.28 13.11
C TYR A 421 37.28 -8.86 13.34
N VAL A 422 37.41 -10.17 13.16
CA VAL A 422 38.60 -10.96 13.37
C VAL A 422 39.00 -11.60 12.05
N VAL A 423 40.26 -11.44 11.65
CA VAL A 423 40.76 -12.01 10.39
C VAL A 423 42.20 -12.50 10.56
N PRO A 424 42.58 -13.66 9.99
CA PRO A 424 43.96 -14.10 9.96
C PRO A 424 44.86 -13.07 9.28
N SER A 425 46.04 -12.83 9.86
CA SER A 425 47.03 -11.90 9.30
C SER A 425 47.50 -12.33 7.92
N SER A 426 47.51 -13.63 7.63
CA SER A 426 47.80 -14.20 6.31
C SER A 426 46.78 -13.80 5.24
N SER A 427 45.51 -13.64 5.60
CA SER A 427 44.46 -13.17 4.69
C SER A 427 44.59 -11.68 4.36
N LEU A 428 45.20 -10.88 5.26
CA LEU A 428 45.52 -9.46 5.03
C LEU A 428 46.85 -9.28 4.27
N GLN A 429 47.79 -10.19 4.46
CA GLN A 429 49.08 -10.23 3.79
C GLN A 429 49.02 -11.16 2.57
N GLY A 430 48.23 -10.80 1.55
CA GLY A 430 48.12 -11.61 0.33
C GLY A 430 49.48 -12.07 -0.20
N ASP A 431 49.66 -13.38 -0.35
CA ASP A 431 50.78 -14.18 -0.89
C ASP A 431 52.09 -13.48 -1.34
N PHE A 432 52.68 -12.61 -0.50
CA PHE A 432 53.97 -11.99 -0.76
C PHE A 432 55.07 -12.73 0.01
N THR A 433 55.43 -13.91 -0.49
CA THR A 433 56.66 -14.59 -0.05
C THR A 433 57.90 -13.76 -0.39
N GLY A 434 58.83 -13.68 0.58
CA GLY A 434 59.96 -12.74 0.67
C GLY A 434 61.05 -12.78 -0.41
N ARG A 435 60.74 -13.08 -1.68
CA ARG A 435 61.66 -12.94 -2.83
C ARG A 435 61.52 -11.63 -3.61
N SER A 436 60.48 -10.82 -3.36
CA SER A 436 60.21 -9.60 -4.14
C SER A 436 60.92 -8.33 -3.62
N ALA A 437 61.36 -8.31 -2.37
CA ALA A 437 61.98 -7.11 -1.76
C ALA A 437 63.40 -6.82 -2.28
N THR A 438 64.18 -7.85 -2.62
CA THR A 438 65.59 -7.70 -3.06
C THR A 438 65.70 -7.35 -4.54
N VAL A 439 64.73 -7.77 -5.37
CA VAL A 439 64.66 -7.43 -6.80
C VAL A 439 64.23 -5.96 -6.98
N GLY A 440 63.38 -5.43 -6.10
CA GLY A 440 62.94 -4.03 -6.12
C GLY A 440 64.06 -3.02 -5.91
N ILE A 441 65.06 -3.32 -5.07
CA ILE A 441 66.15 -2.38 -4.75
C ILE A 441 67.12 -2.22 -5.93
N VAL A 442 67.47 -3.32 -6.61
CA VAL A 442 68.37 -3.30 -7.79
C VAL A 442 67.67 -2.72 -9.02
N PHE A 443 66.37 -3.00 -9.19
CA PHE A 443 65.58 -2.43 -10.28
C PHE A 443 65.39 -0.91 -10.12
N THR A 444 65.21 -0.41 -8.89
CA THR A 444 64.96 1.02 -8.63
C THR A 444 66.18 1.91 -8.95
N VAL A 445 67.41 1.43 -8.74
CA VAL A 445 68.64 2.19 -9.05
C VAL A 445 68.92 2.25 -10.55
N VAL A 446 68.76 1.13 -11.26
CA VAL A 446 68.94 1.06 -12.72
C VAL A 446 67.80 1.78 -13.45
N CYS A 447 66.56 1.63 -12.97
CA CYS A 447 65.42 2.35 -13.52
C CYS A 447 65.49 3.83 -13.23
N SER A 448 66.04 4.34 -12.12
CA SER A 448 66.14 5.78 -11.83
C SER A 448 67.04 6.54 -12.83
N LEU A 449 68.15 5.93 -13.26
CA LEU A 449 69.01 6.49 -14.30
C LEU A 449 68.34 6.45 -15.69
N ALA A 450 67.62 5.36 -16.00
CA ALA A 450 66.77 5.29 -17.17
C ALA A 450 65.54 6.23 -17.04
N LEU A 451 65.06 6.51 -15.83
CA LEU A 451 63.90 7.33 -15.51
C LEU A 451 64.20 8.80 -15.76
N VAL A 452 65.42 9.31 -15.58
CA VAL A 452 65.71 10.72 -15.91
C VAL A 452 65.63 10.96 -17.42
N VAL A 453 66.13 10.00 -18.22
CA VAL A 453 66.03 10.02 -19.70
C VAL A 453 64.60 9.71 -20.16
N CYS A 454 63.92 8.78 -19.48
CA CYS A 454 62.53 8.46 -19.73
C CYS A 454 61.57 9.52 -19.19
N ILE A 455 61.85 10.29 -18.13
CA ILE A 455 61.04 11.40 -17.56
C ILE A 455 60.99 12.54 -18.56
N PHE A 456 62.04 12.75 -19.35
CA PHE A 456 61.98 13.70 -20.45
C PHE A 456 60.96 13.24 -21.53
N ILE A 457 60.88 11.93 -21.79
CA ILE A 457 59.91 11.29 -22.72
C ILE A 457 58.53 11.05 -22.06
N VAL A 458 58.49 10.88 -20.73
CA VAL A 458 57.36 10.51 -19.86
C VAL A 458 56.70 11.75 -19.30
N VAL A 459 57.34 12.91 -19.15
CA VAL A 459 56.63 14.17 -18.85
C VAL A 459 55.82 14.60 -20.08
N PHE A 460 56.37 14.40 -21.28
CA PHE A 460 55.61 14.53 -22.52
C PHE A 460 54.51 13.44 -22.68
N ARG A 461 54.75 12.20 -22.23
CA ARG A 461 53.73 11.12 -22.20
C ARG A 461 52.76 11.17 -21.02
N SER A 462 53.10 11.81 -19.91
CA SER A 462 52.36 11.91 -18.63
C SER A 462 51.57 13.19 -18.55
N PHE A 463 51.95 14.26 -19.24
CA PHE A 463 50.96 15.26 -19.67
C PHE A 463 49.93 14.63 -20.60
N GLY A 464 50.34 13.65 -21.42
CA GLY A 464 49.44 12.77 -22.16
C GLY A 464 48.62 11.82 -21.26
N LYS A 465 49.19 11.29 -20.17
CA LYS A 465 48.55 10.36 -19.23
C LYS A 465 47.61 11.08 -18.25
N LEU A 466 47.98 12.22 -17.69
CA LEU A 466 47.10 13.11 -16.92
C LEU A 466 46.01 13.73 -17.79
N ARG A 467 46.28 14.07 -19.07
CA ARG A 467 45.19 14.36 -20.01
C ARG A 467 44.34 13.13 -20.32
N ARG A 468 44.87 11.91 -20.26
CA ARG A 468 44.09 10.67 -20.46
C ARG A 468 43.26 10.36 -19.23
N GLU A 469 43.83 10.38 -18.03
CA GLU A 469 43.19 10.13 -16.73
C GLU A 469 42.18 11.22 -16.38
N ALA A 470 42.47 12.51 -16.65
CA ALA A 470 41.46 13.57 -16.53
C ALA A 470 40.37 13.45 -17.60
N ARG A 471 40.71 13.03 -18.84
CA ARG A 471 39.70 12.66 -19.84
C ARG A 471 38.96 11.36 -19.45
N GLU A 472 39.53 10.50 -18.63
CA GLU A 472 38.97 9.21 -18.24
C GLU A 472 38.03 9.37 -17.05
N HIS A 473 38.39 10.18 -16.05
CA HIS A 473 37.45 10.65 -15.02
C HIS A 473 36.36 11.54 -15.60
N GLN A 474 36.69 12.42 -16.55
CA GLN A 474 35.67 13.18 -17.27
C GLN A 474 34.79 12.26 -18.12
N ARG A 475 35.33 11.21 -18.76
CA ARG A 475 34.52 10.19 -19.44
C ARG A 475 33.70 9.34 -18.49
N ILE A 476 34.20 8.97 -17.31
CA ILE A 476 33.44 8.21 -16.30
C ILE A 476 32.32 9.06 -15.74
N PHE A 477 32.57 10.35 -15.48
CA PHE A 477 31.55 11.28 -15.04
C PHE A 477 30.54 11.59 -16.15
N GLU A 478 30.99 11.82 -17.39
CA GLU A 478 30.12 11.99 -18.56
C GLU A 478 29.32 10.71 -18.82
N HIS A 479 29.90 9.52 -18.63
CA HIS A 479 29.22 8.23 -18.72
C HIS A 479 28.19 8.05 -17.63
N GLN A 480 28.50 8.38 -16.36
CA GLN A 480 27.54 8.30 -15.26
C GLN A 480 26.42 9.33 -15.38
N ALA A 481 26.72 10.54 -15.83
CA ALA A 481 25.73 11.56 -16.11
C ALA A 481 24.85 11.14 -17.30
N GLN A 482 25.43 10.56 -18.36
CA GLN A 482 24.69 9.98 -19.47
C GLN A 482 23.83 8.80 -19.02
N GLU A 483 24.33 7.89 -18.17
CA GLU A 483 23.57 6.78 -17.60
C GLU A 483 22.37 7.28 -16.76
N ILE A 484 22.54 8.34 -15.97
CA ILE A 484 21.44 8.92 -15.18
C ILE A 484 20.41 9.61 -16.09
N ILE A 485 20.87 10.42 -17.05
CA ILE A 485 19.99 11.09 -18.01
C ILE A 485 19.22 10.05 -18.84
N LEU A 486 19.88 8.95 -19.21
CA LEU A 486 19.33 7.87 -19.99
C LEU A 486 18.38 6.99 -19.16
N ALA A 487 18.72 6.65 -17.92
CA ALA A 487 17.81 5.94 -17.02
C ALA A 487 16.57 6.79 -16.70
N ALA A 488 16.74 8.10 -16.51
CA ALA A 488 15.63 9.03 -16.37
C ALA A 488 14.78 9.14 -17.65
N SER A 489 15.42 9.08 -18.82
CA SER A 489 14.75 9.05 -20.12
C SER A 489 13.95 7.76 -20.32
N ILE A 490 14.56 6.59 -20.10
CA ILE A 490 13.92 5.27 -20.18
C ILE A 490 12.76 5.21 -19.19
N ALA A 491 12.97 5.60 -17.95
CA ALA A 491 11.90 5.60 -16.98
C ALA A 491 10.82 6.65 -17.28
N GLY A 492 11.15 7.80 -17.85
CA GLY A 492 10.16 8.72 -18.39
C GLY A 492 9.30 8.04 -19.46
N LYS A 493 9.93 7.28 -20.36
CA LYS A 493 9.25 6.49 -21.41
C LYS A 493 8.41 5.35 -20.83
N LEU A 494 8.93 4.60 -19.86
CA LEU A 494 8.21 3.52 -19.17
C LEU A 494 7.01 4.04 -18.36
N ALA A 495 7.17 5.17 -17.66
CA ALA A 495 6.08 5.84 -16.94
C ALA A 495 4.98 6.31 -17.90
N ASN A 496 5.37 6.64 -19.13
CA ASN A 496 4.50 7.00 -20.23
C ASN A 496 4.16 5.81 -21.14
N TYR A 497 4.37 4.55 -20.71
CA TYR A 497 4.08 3.34 -21.50
C TYR A 497 4.61 3.36 -22.96
N ASP A 498 5.61 4.18 -23.28
CA ASP A 498 6.29 4.23 -24.58
C ASP A 498 7.35 3.13 -24.63
N LEU A 499 6.87 1.88 -24.56
CA LEU A 499 7.71 0.69 -24.43
C LEU A 499 8.60 0.50 -25.65
N GLY A 500 8.09 0.84 -26.84
CA GLY A 500 8.85 0.80 -28.08
C GLY A 500 10.04 1.76 -28.05
N ALA A 501 9.85 3.03 -27.70
CA ALA A 501 10.98 3.93 -27.60
C ALA A 501 11.87 3.64 -26.39
N ALA A 502 11.32 3.12 -25.29
CA ALA A 502 12.14 2.67 -24.16
C ALA A 502 13.04 1.50 -24.58
N ASP A 503 12.51 0.55 -25.34
CA ASP A 503 13.23 -0.59 -25.92
C ASP A 503 14.27 -0.15 -26.95
N VAL A 504 13.92 0.75 -27.86
CA VAL A 504 14.86 1.35 -28.82
C VAL A 504 15.98 2.07 -28.09
N VAL A 505 15.67 2.89 -27.08
CA VAL A 505 16.68 3.57 -26.26
C VAL A 505 17.54 2.57 -25.49
N LEU A 506 16.95 1.46 -24.98
CA LEU A 506 17.71 0.40 -24.31
C LEU A 506 18.66 -0.35 -25.27
N LYS A 507 18.19 -0.65 -26.49
CA LYS A 507 18.91 -1.41 -27.53
C LYS A 507 19.96 -0.60 -28.26
N GLU A 508 19.64 0.63 -28.65
CA GLU A 508 20.54 1.52 -29.38
C GLU A 508 21.72 1.98 -28.52
N GLN A 509 21.53 2.10 -27.21
CA GLN A 509 22.58 2.56 -26.30
C GLN A 509 23.48 1.43 -25.79
N ALA A 510 23.32 0.20 -26.30
CA ALA A 510 24.19 -0.97 -26.04
C ALA A 510 24.72 -1.01 -24.61
N PHE A 511 23.81 -1.03 -23.64
CA PHE A 511 24.17 -0.96 -22.24
C PHE A 511 25.08 -2.13 -21.82
N THR A 512 26.24 -1.80 -21.26
CA THR A 512 27.07 -2.71 -20.46
C THR A 512 26.91 -2.48 -18.95
N SER A 513 26.03 -1.56 -18.53
CA SER A 513 25.85 -1.19 -17.11
C SER A 513 24.91 -2.14 -16.36
N ASP A 514 25.16 -2.31 -15.06
CA ASP A 514 24.35 -3.11 -14.13
C ASP A 514 22.87 -2.65 -14.02
N ILE A 515 22.54 -1.43 -14.48
CA ILE A 515 21.18 -0.86 -14.44
C ILE A 515 20.32 -1.34 -15.62
N ALA A 516 20.95 -1.82 -16.69
CA ALA A 516 20.26 -2.23 -17.91
C ALA A 516 19.43 -3.49 -17.73
N THR A 517 19.93 -4.48 -16.98
CA THR A 517 19.19 -5.71 -16.70
C THR A 517 17.91 -5.45 -15.90
N PRO A 518 17.91 -4.65 -14.82
CA PRO A 518 16.67 -4.24 -14.14
C PRO A 518 15.69 -3.47 -15.04
N LEU A 519 16.19 -2.52 -15.85
CA LEU A 519 15.33 -1.74 -16.74
C LEU A 519 14.79 -2.57 -17.92
N ALA A 520 15.59 -3.49 -18.46
CA ALA A 520 15.17 -4.47 -19.45
C ALA A 520 14.12 -5.42 -18.87
N HIS A 521 14.31 -5.91 -17.63
CA HIS A 521 13.34 -6.76 -16.96
C HIS A 521 12.05 -6.01 -16.64
N LEU A 522 12.14 -4.74 -16.23
CA LEU A 522 10.97 -3.88 -16.04
C LEU A 522 10.24 -3.62 -17.37
N LEU A 523 10.99 -3.34 -18.43
CA LEU A 523 10.46 -3.16 -19.78
C LEU A 523 9.85 -4.46 -20.30
N ASP A 524 10.46 -5.62 -20.09
CA ASP A 524 9.92 -6.94 -20.44
C ASP A 524 8.65 -7.24 -19.64
N ASN A 525 8.61 -6.90 -18.34
CA ASN A 525 7.40 -7.00 -17.55
C ASN A 525 6.32 -6.10 -18.15
N LEU A 526 6.63 -4.82 -18.41
CA LEU A 526 5.71 -3.88 -19.03
C LEU A 526 5.25 -4.29 -20.43
N THR A 527 6.14 -4.90 -21.22
CA THR A 527 5.87 -5.40 -22.58
C THR A 527 5.09 -6.71 -22.54
N SER A 528 5.32 -7.56 -21.55
CA SER A 528 4.50 -8.74 -21.28
C SER A 528 3.07 -8.38 -20.87
N TYR A 529 2.83 -7.12 -20.47
CA TYR A 529 1.51 -6.56 -20.26
C TYR A 529 0.85 -5.99 -21.53
N SER A 530 1.58 -5.86 -22.66
CA SER A 530 1.05 -5.32 -23.92
C SER A 530 -0.14 -6.09 -24.50
N PRO A 531 -0.30 -7.42 -24.35
CA PRO A 531 -1.48 -8.13 -24.87
C PRO A 531 -2.80 -7.81 -24.14
N PHE A 532 -2.75 -7.00 -23.08
CA PHE A 532 -3.88 -6.73 -22.18
C PHE A 532 -4.13 -5.25 -21.91
N LEU A 533 -3.21 -4.41 -22.35
CA LEU A 533 -3.42 -3.00 -22.57
C LEU A 533 -3.68 -2.85 -24.07
N PRO A 534 -4.68 -2.09 -24.49
CA PRO A 534 -4.95 -1.96 -25.92
C PRO A 534 -3.71 -1.46 -26.64
N ASP A 535 -3.41 -2.06 -27.80
CA ASP A 535 -2.19 -1.79 -28.59
C ASP A 535 -1.99 -0.29 -28.85
N CYS A 536 -3.08 0.48 -28.86
CA CYS A 536 -3.09 1.93 -28.99
C CYS A 536 -2.34 2.71 -27.89
N LEU A 537 -2.09 2.11 -26.73
CA LEU A 537 -1.23 2.72 -25.70
C LEU A 537 0.24 2.70 -26.10
N PHE A 538 0.62 1.80 -27.02
CA PHE A 538 2.00 1.55 -27.43
C PHE A 538 2.29 1.99 -28.86
N LEU A 539 1.28 2.08 -29.72
CA LEU A 539 1.43 2.53 -31.11
C LEU A 539 1.55 4.06 -31.15
N HIS A 540 2.68 4.58 -31.63
CA HIS A 540 2.84 5.99 -31.98
C HIS A 540 1.83 6.37 -33.07
N ASN A 541 1.22 7.56 -32.93
CA ASN A 541 0.11 8.11 -33.72
C ASN A 541 0.33 8.22 -35.26
N ASP A 542 1.43 7.70 -35.81
CA ASP A 542 1.72 7.75 -37.25
C ASP A 542 0.77 6.88 -38.09
N ALA A 543 -0.05 6.02 -37.46
CA ALA A 543 -1.10 5.26 -38.12
C ALA A 543 -2.36 6.07 -38.49
N GLN A 544 -2.43 7.37 -38.18
CA GLN A 544 -3.51 8.23 -38.66
C GLN A 544 -3.30 8.61 -40.14
N GLN A 545 -3.67 7.71 -41.07
CA GLN A 545 -4.26 8.10 -42.37
C GLN A 545 -4.66 6.94 -43.30
N ASP A 546 -4.68 5.68 -42.86
CA ASP A 546 -5.40 4.68 -43.65
C ASP A 546 -6.88 5.05 -43.60
N GLY A 547 -7.46 5.40 -44.76
CA GLY A 547 -8.77 6.03 -45.00
C GLY A 547 -9.99 5.25 -44.53
N THR A 548 -9.91 4.71 -43.32
CA THR A 548 -10.95 4.04 -42.56
C THR A 548 -11.97 5.08 -42.11
N HIS A 549 -13.24 4.80 -42.41
CA HIS A 549 -14.33 5.64 -41.96
C HIS A 549 -14.40 5.64 -40.43
N PRO A 550 -14.66 6.78 -39.77
CA PRO A 550 -14.79 6.82 -38.32
C PRO A 550 -15.94 5.91 -37.88
N PRO A 551 -15.80 5.18 -36.76
CA PRO A 551 -16.80 4.21 -36.30
C PRO A 551 -18.12 4.88 -35.88
N SER A 552 -18.10 6.20 -35.67
CA SER A 552 -19.26 7.04 -35.42
C SER A 552 -19.07 8.37 -36.15
N LYS A 553 -19.75 8.51 -37.29
CA LYS A 553 -19.73 9.76 -38.08
C LYS A 553 -20.26 10.96 -37.27
N PRO A 554 -21.38 10.86 -36.52
CA PRO A 554 -21.87 11.97 -35.71
C PRO A 554 -20.86 12.47 -34.67
N LEU A 555 -20.15 11.56 -34.00
CA LEU A 555 -19.10 11.90 -33.05
C LEU A 555 -17.92 12.60 -33.74
N ALA A 556 -17.46 12.07 -34.87
CA ALA A 556 -16.39 12.66 -35.67
C ALA A 556 -16.73 14.07 -36.16
N ASP A 557 -17.94 14.26 -36.71
CA ASP A 557 -18.41 15.55 -37.18
C ASP A 557 -18.52 16.57 -36.02
N ALA A 558 -19.00 16.13 -34.84
CA ALA A 558 -19.13 17.00 -33.67
C ALA A 558 -17.79 17.44 -33.08
N MET A 559 -16.76 16.58 -33.13
CA MET A 559 -15.43 16.86 -32.59
C MET A 559 -14.43 17.40 -33.61
N LEU A 560 -14.83 17.54 -34.88
CA LEU A 560 -13.99 18.08 -35.94
C LEU A 560 -13.45 19.48 -35.60
N GLY A 561 -12.13 19.63 -35.58
CA GLY A 561 -11.44 20.89 -35.27
C GLY A 561 -11.54 21.34 -33.80
N LYS A 562 -12.03 20.49 -32.90
CA LYS A 562 -12.06 20.77 -31.47
C LYS A 562 -10.74 20.37 -30.82
N HIS A 563 -10.29 21.15 -29.85
CA HIS A 563 -9.04 20.91 -29.12
C HIS A 563 -9.26 21.14 -27.63
N ALA A 564 -8.66 20.28 -26.80
CA ALA A 564 -8.64 20.47 -25.35
C ALA A 564 -7.60 21.53 -24.94
N CYS A 565 -7.97 22.45 -24.03
CA CYS A 565 -7.10 23.51 -23.55
C CYS A 565 -6.38 23.09 -22.26
N PHE A 566 -5.33 22.28 -22.39
CA PHE A 566 -4.58 21.73 -21.25
C PHE A 566 -3.92 22.78 -20.35
N SER A 567 -3.55 23.94 -20.90
CA SER A 567 -3.07 25.07 -20.07
C SER A 567 -4.13 25.55 -19.08
N THR A 568 -5.40 25.58 -19.50
CA THR A 568 -6.54 25.90 -18.62
C THR A 568 -6.77 24.77 -17.60
N VAL A 569 -6.72 23.50 -18.03
CA VAL A 569 -6.82 22.36 -17.09
C VAL A 569 -5.74 22.42 -16.01
N GLN A 570 -4.48 22.63 -16.39
CA GLN A 570 -3.36 22.73 -15.45
C GLN A 570 -3.48 23.94 -14.52
N ALA A 571 -3.94 25.08 -15.03
CA ALA A 571 -4.20 26.26 -14.20
C ALA A 571 -5.31 25.98 -13.18
N CYS A 572 -6.40 25.34 -13.62
CA CYS A 572 -7.49 24.88 -12.76
C CYS A 572 -6.98 23.96 -11.64
N VAL A 573 -6.21 22.91 -11.97
CA VAL A 573 -5.66 21.99 -10.96
C VAL A 573 -4.76 22.71 -9.95
N LYS A 574 -3.94 23.67 -10.37
CA LYS A 574 -3.10 24.47 -9.45
C LYS A 574 -3.93 25.36 -8.52
N GLN A 575 -5.10 25.81 -8.95
CA GLN A 575 -5.99 26.65 -8.17
C GLN A 575 -6.97 25.86 -7.28
N LEU A 576 -7.17 24.56 -7.51
CA LEU A 576 -8.14 23.73 -6.76
C LEU A 576 -8.00 23.80 -5.24
N ARG A 577 -6.79 23.97 -4.71
CA ARG A 577 -6.54 24.10 -3.27
C ARG A 577 -6.45 25.55 -2.77
N ASN A 578 -6.68 26.54 -3.64
CA ASN A 578 -6.79 27.95 -3.26
C ASN A 578 -8.17 28.21 -2.64
N PRO A 579 -8.27 28.71 -1.39
CA PRO A 579 -9.56 29.02 -0.75
C PRO A 579 -10.45 29.99 -1.54
N ARG A 580 -9.86 30.84 -2.41
CA ARG A 580 -10.59 31.80 -3.25
C ARG A 580 -11.09 31.23 -4.58
N TYR A 581 -10.67 30.02 -4.94
CA TYR A 581 -11.08 29.40 -6.20
C TYR A 581 -12.42 28.69 -5.99
N SER A 582 -13.51 29.36 -6.35
CA SER A 582 -14.87 28.86 -6.16
C SER A 582 -15.22 27.73 -7.14
N ILE A 583 -16.28 26.99 -6.82
CA ILE A 583 -16.80 25.94 -7.70
C ILE A 583 -17.31 26.50 -9.04
N VAL A 584 -17.78 27.76 -9.07
CA VAL A 584 -18.21 28.43 -10.30
C VAL A 584 -17.01 28.63 -11.24
N ASN A 585 -15.91 29.20 -10.72
CA ASN A 585 -14.67 29.36 -11.49
C ASN A 585 -14.15 28.01 -12.00
N PHE A 586 -14.19 26.99 -11.14
CA PHE A 586 -13.81 25.62 -11.48
C PHE A 586 -14.59 25.09 -12.69
N ILE A 587 -15.92 25.21 -12.68
CA ILE A 587 -16.76 24.71 -13.77
C ILE A 587 -16.59 25.52 -15.06
N GLU A 588 -16.45 26.84 -14.97
CA GLU A 588 -16.16 27.67 -16.15
C GLU A 588 -14.85 27.26 -16.82
N ASP A 589 -13.79 27.03 -16.03
CA ASP A 589 -12.50 26.57 -16.53
C ASP A 589 -12.61 25.17 -17.16
N ILE A 590 -13.34 24.24 -16.54
CA ILE A 590 -13.56 22.89 -17.07
C ILE A 590 -14.33 22.93 -18.41
N LYS A 591 -15.42 23.71 -18.49
CA LYS A 591 -16.20 23.88 -19.73
C LYS A 591 -15.37 24.49 -20.86
N LYS A 592 -14.51 25.45 -20.53
CA LYS A 592 -13.57 26.06 -21.49
C LYS A 592 -12.49 25.08 -21.94
N ALA A 593 -12.06 24.18 -21.05
CA ALA A 593 -10.91 23.33 -21.29
C ALA A 593 -11.24 22.01 -22.02
N ILE A 594 -12.41 21.43 -21.79
CA ILE A 594 -12.76 20.08 -22.26
C ILE A 594 -13.89 20.18 -23.31
N PRO A 595 -13.59 20.04 -24.63
CA PRO A 595 -14.57 20.23 -25.69
C PRO A 595 -15.66 19.15 -25.71
N GLU A 596 -15.39 17.96 -25.19
CA GLU A 596 -16.33 16.83 -25.13
C GLU A 596 -17.58 17.16 -24.31
N LEU A 597 -17.52 18.15 -23.41
CA LEU A 597 -18.71 18.61 -22.69
C LEU A 597 -19.80 19.20 -23.61
N THR A 598 -19.43 19.63 -24.82
CA THR A 598 -20.41 20.04 -25.84
C THR A 598 -21.16 18.87 -26.46
N LEU A 599 -20.68 17.62 -26.27
CA LEU A 599 -21.34 16.39 -26.72
C LEU A 599 -22.60 16.02 -25.91
N TYR A 600 -22.91 16.76 -24.86
CA TYR A 600 -24.16 16.59 -24.13
C TYR A 600 -25.21 17.67 -24.48
N THR A 601 -24.77 18.82 -25.01
CA THR A 601 -25.62 20.02 -25.17
C THR A 601 -26.00 20.33 -26.62
N SER A 602 -25.51 19.57 -27.60
CA SER A 602 -25.87 19.82 -29.00
C SER A 602 -27.36 19.58 -29.22
N THR A 603 -28.03 20.53 -29.86
CA THR A 603 -29.47 20.48 -30.19
C THR A 603 -29.84 19.36 -31.16
N LEU A 604 -28.84 18.67 -31.72
CA LEU A 604 -29.04 17.56 -32.65
C LEU A 604 -29.46 16.25 -31.96
N TRP A 605 -29.47 16.20 -30.63
CA TRP A 605 -29.65 14.96 -29.87
C TRP A 605 -30.85 15.04 -28.92
N ASP A 606 -31.44 13.89 -28.62
CA ASP A 606 -32.64 13.76 -27.79
C ASP A 606 -32.49 14.41 -26.41
N ALA A 607 -33.64 14.69 -25.76
CA ALA A 607 -33.73 15.27 -24.42
C ALA A 607 -32.87 14.57 -23.35
N CYS A 608 -32.48 13.31 -23.58
CA CYS A 608 -31.58 12.52 -22.74
C CYS A 608 -30.22 13.21 -22.49
N GLY A 609 -29.66 13.91 -23.48
CA GLY A 609 -28.34 14.56 -23.38
C GLY A 609 -28.26 15.62 -22.28
N SER A 610 -29.36 16.36 -22.05
CA SER A 610 -29.42 17.39 -21.01
C SER A 610 -29.31 16.81 -19.60
N SER A 611 -29.92 15.65 -19.34
CA SER A 611 -29.84 15.01 -18.03
C SER A 611 -28.45 14.46 -17.73
N ASP A 612 -27.76 13.88 -18.73
CA ASP A 612 -26.40 13.37 -18.52
C ASP A 612 -25.36 14.49 -18.48
N TYR A 613 -25.62 15.64 -19.11
CA TYR A 613 -24.81 16.84 -18.91
C TYR A 613 -24.80 17.28 -17.44
N ASP A 614 -25.98 17.42 -16.84
CA ASP A 614 -26.13 17.82 -15.44
C ASP A 614 -25.44 16.83 -14.51
N ARG A 615 -25.56 15.52 -14.80
CA ARG A 615 -24.90 14.48 -14.01
C ARG A 615 -23.38 14.55 -14.08
N THR A 616 -22.84 14.76 -15.28
CA THR A 616 -21.40 14.95 -15.49
C THR A 616 -20.89 16.18 -14.75
N LEU A 617 -21.62 17.30 -14.80
CA LEU A 617 -21.28 18.50 -14.02
C LEU A 617 -21.40 18.25 -12.50
N GLY A 618 -22.41 17.51 -12.06
CA GLY A 618 -22.55 17.07 -10.68
C GLY A 618 -21.36 16.24 -10.20
N ALA A 619 -20.84 15.33 -11.04
CA ALA A 619 -19.66 14.54 -10.74
C ALA A 619 -18.40 15.42 -10.61
N PHE A 620 -18.25 16.44 -11.46
CA PHE A 620 -17.20 17.44 -11.30
C PHE A 620 -17.32 18.21 -9.98
N HIS A 621 -18.53 18.62 -9.58
CA HIS A 621 -18.74 19.28 -8.29
C HIS A 621 -18.35 18.39 -7.11
N VAL A 622 -18.72 17.11 -7.17
CA VAL A 622 -18.34 16.13 -6.14
C VAL A 622 -16.82 15.99 -6.05
N LEU A 623 -16.14 15.83 -7.19
CA LEU A 623 -14.67 15.73 -7.21
C LEU A 623 -14.00 16.99 -6.66
N TYR A 624 -14.49 18.19 -7.03
CA TYR A 624 -14.01 19.46 -6.47
C TYR A 624 -14.08 19.45 -4.95
N CYS A 625 -15.20 19.00 -4.39
CA CYS A 625 -15.39 18.95 -2.94
C CYS A 625 -14.47 17.91 -2.28
N MET A 626 -14.32 16.72 -2.88
CA MET A 626 -13.44 15.68 -2.36
C MET A 626 -11.98 16.13 -2.32
N LEU A 627 -11.47 16.75 -3.38
CA LEU A 627 -10.10 17.26 -3.43
C LEU A 627 -9.83 18.41 -2.45
N ARG A 628 -10.88 18.92 -1.80
CA ARG A 628 -10.87 19.97 -0.78
C ARG A 628 -11.48 19.48 0.55
N VAL A 629 -11.55 18.17 0.78
CA VAL A 629 -12.21 17.60 1.96
C VAL A 629 -11.61 18.10 3.27
N ASP A 630 -10.32 18.44 3.31
CA ASP A 630 -9.65 19.01 4.49
C ASP A 630 -9.75 20.55 4.57
N LEU A 631 -10.40 21.19 3.60
CA LEU A 631 -10.67 22.63 3.54
C LEU A 631 -12.16 22.90 3.80
N ASP A 632 -12.90 23.33 2.78
CA ASP A 632 -14.34 23.63 2.78
C ASP A 632 -15.16 22.60 1.98
N GLY A 633 -14.51 21.53 1.52
CA GLY A 633 -15.10 20.52 0.66
C GLY A 633 -16.19 19.70 1.34
N LYS A 634 -16.11 19.47 2.66
CA LYS A 634 -17.15 18.75 3.41
C LYS A 634 -18.45 19.54 3.41
N GLU A 635 -18.37 20.82 3.72
CA GLU A 635 -19.51 21.73 3.75
C GLU A 635 -20.09 21.91 2.35
N ALA A 636 -19.25 22.09 1.33
CA ALA A 636 -19.70 22.21 -0.05
C ALA A 636 -20.38 20.93 -0.55
N PHE A 637 -19.83 19.77 -0.21
CA PHE A 637 -20.41 18.47 -0.55
C PHE A 637 -21.79 18.29 0.11
N VAL A 638 -21.94 18.67 1.38
CA VAL A 638 -23.18 18.38 2.13
C VAL A 638 -24.24 19.45 2.00
N PHE A 639 -23.86 20.72 2.13
CA PHE A 639 -24.77 21.86 2.19
C PHE A 639 -24.89 22.57 0.84
N GLY A 640 -23.96 22.35 -0.08
CA GLY A 640 -23.91 23.02 -1.37
C GLY A 640 -23.26 24.39 -1.31
N VAL A 641 -23.53 25.19 -2.34
CA VAL A 641 -22.99 26.55 -2.50
C VAL A 641 -24.10 27.55 -2.76
N ASP A 642 -23.85 28.84 -2.56
CA ASP A 642 -24.75 29.92 -2.95
C ASP A 642 -24.72 30.28 -4.44
N ALA A 643 -25.52 31.29 -4.81
CA ALA A 643 -25.60 31.76 -6.19
C ALA A 643 -24.26 32.32 -6.73
N ASN A 644 -23.35 32.72 -5.84
CA ASN A 644 -22.01 33.19 -6.17
C ASN A 644 -20.97 32.07 -6.11
N GLY A 645 -21.37 30.83 -5.80
CA GLY A 645 -20.49 29.70 -5.62
C GLY A 645 -19.76 29.68 -4.27
N ALA A 646 -20.17 30.49 -3.30
CA ALA A 646 -19.61 30.45 -1.95
C ALA A 646 -20.21 29.29 -1.16
N VAL A 647 -19.35 28.58 -0.42
CA VAL A 647 -19.74 27.40 0.34
C VAL A 647 -20.69 27.76 1.48
N LEU A 648 -21.82 27.05 1.55
CA LEU A 648 -22.77 27.20 2.64
C LEU A 648 -22.23 26.55 3.92
N LYS A 649 -22.38 27.24 5.05
CA LYS A 649 -22.03 26.69 6.37
C LYS A 649 -23.12 25.82 6.97
N GLU A 650 -24.34 25.96 6.47
CA GLU A 650 -25.53 25.25 6.95
C GLU A 650 -26.46 24.93 5.77
N PRO A 651 -27.27 23.85 5.86
CA PRO A 651 -28.22 23.50 4.81
C PRO A 651 -29.36 24.52 4.77
N GLN A 652 -29.65 25.08 3.59
CA GLN A 652 -30.72 26.07 3.44
C GLN A 652 -32.13 25.50 3.55
N ASP A 653 -32.29 24.22 3.23
CA ASP A 653 -33.53 23.46 3.33
C ASP A 653 -33.79 22.94 4.77
N GLN A 654 -32.92 23.28 5.74
CA GLN A 654 -32.95 22.81 7.13
C GLN A 654 -33.07 21.28 7.25
N HIS A 655 -32.53 20.54 6.28
CA HIS A 655 -32.73 19.10 6.22
C HIS A 655 -31.90 18.38 7.29
N ALA A 656 -32.55 17.86 8.33
CA ALA A 656 -31.89 17.16 9.44
C ALA A 656 -30.94 16.04 8.96
N ARG A 657 -31.29 15.33 7.88
CA ARG A 657 -30.45 14.29 7.28
C ARG A 657 -29.10 14.81 6.76
N LYS A 658 -29.03 16.04 6.25
CA LYS A 658 -27.76 16.63 5.78
C LYS A 658 -26.82 16.85 6.95
N TRP A 659 -27.34 17.34 8.09
CA TRP A 659 -26.56 17.47 9.32
C TRP A 659 -26.09 16.13 9.86
N GLU A 660 -26.98 15.15 9.90
CA GLU A 660 -26.66 13.78 10.31
C GLU A 660 -25.56 13.20 9.42
N PHE A 661 -25.68 13.35 8.10
CA PHE A 661 -24.65 12.94 7.15
C PHE A 661 -23.32 13.66 7.41
N TYR A 662 -23.31 14.99 7.53
CA TYR A 662 -22.08 15.75 7.77
C TYR A 662 -21.32 15.28 9.01
N LYS A 663 -22.06 14.99 10.09
CA LYS A 663 -21.50 14.57 11.39
C LYS A 663 -21.03 13.12 11.40
N ASN A 664 -21.81 12.21 10.82
CA ASN A 664 -21.58 10.77 10.91
C ASN A 664 -20.73 10.21 9.76
N MET A 665 -20.54 10.98 8.69
CA MET A 665 -19.70 10.57 7.57
C MET A 665 -18.23 10.51 7.98
N ASN A 666 -17.58 9.37 7.75
CA ASN A 666 -16.15 9.21 7.99
C ASN A 666 -15.33 9.88 6.87
N TRP A 667 -15.14 11.18 7.00
CA TRP A 667 -14.36 11.98 6.04
C TRP A 667 -12.88 11.58 5.98
N GLY A 668 -12.34 10.99 7.04
CA GLY A 668 -10.97 10.47 7.06
C GLY A 668 -10.77 9.34 6.06
N VAL A 669 -11.76 8.44 5.92
CA VAL A 669 -11.74 7.37 4.92
C VAL A 669 -11.83 7.93 3.49
N VAL A 670 -12.62 8.98 3.26
CA VAL A 670 -12.66 9.68 1.96
C VAL A 670 -11.30 10.27 1.61
N LEU A 671 -10.65 10.95 2.56
CA LEU A 671 -9.32 11.50 2.38
C LEU A 671 -8.29 10.40 2.09
N ASN A 672 -8.31 9.31 2.87
CA ASN A 672 -7.44 8.17 2.65
C ASN A 672 -7.66 7.55 1.26
N LEU A 673 -8.89 7.49 0.76
CA LEU A 673 -9.16 6.99 -0.58
C LEU A 673 -8.56 7.90 -1.67
N LEU A 674 -8.60 9.22 -1.49
CA LEU A 674 -7.96 10.18 -2.41
C LEU A 674 -6.44 10.04 -2.42
N VAL A 675 -5.84 9.80 -1.25
CA VAL A 675 -4.40 9.54 -1.12
C VAL A 675 -4.03 8.21 -1.76
N ARG A 676 -4.80 7.15 -1.52
CA ARG A 676 -4.59 5.83 -2.13
C ARG A 676 -4.78 5.86 -3.64
N ALA A 677 -5.72 6.65 -4.15
CA ALA A 677 -5.92 6.92 -5.59
C ALA A 677 -4.81 7.77 -6.21
N ASP A 678 -3.85 8.22 -5.40
CA ASP A 678 -2.75 9.07 -5.81
C ASP A 678 -3.24 10.38 -6.42
N LEU A 679 -4.40 10.89 -5.97
CA LEU A 679 -4.93 12.21 -6.34
C LEU A 679 -4.43 13.31 -5.39
N LEU A 680 -4.22 12.93 -4.12
CA LEU A 680 -3.59 13.74 -3.08
C LEU A 680 -2.34 13.01 -2.57
N ARG A 681 -1.34 13.79 -2.13
CA ARG A 681 -0.15 13.29 -1.44
C ARG A 681 0.15 14.14 -0.24
N THR A 682 0.73 13.52 0.77
CA THR A 682 1.26 14.22 1.93
C THR A 682 2.73 14.52 1.67
N ASP A 683 3.13 15.79 1.69
CA ASP A 683 4.53 16.17 1.60
C ASP A 683 5.29 15.80 2.88
N VAL A 684 6.61 16.01 2.89
CA VAL A 684 7.47 15.74 4.07
C VAL A 684 7.11 16.57 5.30
N ARG A 685 6.24 17.57 5.18
CA ARG A 685 5.77 18.45 6.25
C ARG A 685 4.35 18.10 6.70
N GLY A 686 3.74 17.04 6.17
CA GLY A 686 2.36 16.67 6.49
C GLY A 686 1.31 17.44 5.69
N LYS A 687 1.70 18.29 4.73
CA LYS A 687 0.77 19.10 3.93
C LYS A 687 0.26 18.31 2.73
N LEU A 688 -1.05 18.39 2.48
CA LEU A 688 -1.69 17.77 1.33
C LEU A 688 -1.44 18.57 0.05
N GLU A 689 -0.94 17.89 -0.98
CA GLU A 689 -0.68 18.41 -2.33
C GLU A 689 -1.38 17.56 -3.40
N LEU A 690 -1.75 18.19 -4.52
CA LEU A 690 -2.42 17.50 -5.63
C LEU A 690 -1.40 16.83 -6.56
N ARG A 691 -1.68 15.58 -6.95
CA ARG A 691 -0.95 14.91 -8.03
C ARG A 691 -1.54 15.33 -9.38
N GLN A 692 -1.01 16.40 -9.95
CA GLN A 692 -1.68 17.17 -11.00
C GLN A 692 -2.14 16.30 -12.19
N ASP A 693 -1.26 15.44 -12.67
CA ASP A 693 -1.46 14.55 -13.80
C ASP A 693 -2.54 13.48 -13.56
N ARG A 694 -2.68 12.95 -12.32
CA ARG A 694 -3.78 12.04 -11.91
C ARG A 694 -5.11 12.80 -11.89
N VAL A 695 -5.12 14.02 -11.35
CA VAL A 695 -6.32 14.86 -11.29
C VAL A 695 -6.79 15.24 -12.69
N VAL A 696 -5.86 15.57 -13.59
CA VAL A 696 -6.17 15.79 -15.01
C VAL A 696 -6.79 14.54 -15.66
N ALA A 697 -6.23 13.35 -15.41
CA ALA A 697 -6.80 12.10 -15.90
C ALA A 697 -8.24 11.89 -15.37
N MET A 698 -8.48 12.21 -14.09
CA MET A 698 -9.82 12.12 -13.49
C MET A 698 -10.81 13.10 -14.14
N PHE A 699 -10.36 14.32 -14.47
CA PHE A 699 -11.21 15.29 -15.18
C PHE A 699 -11.61 14.79 -16.56
N VAL A 700 -10.66 14.24 -17.32
CA VAL A 700 -10.95 13.66 -18.64
C VAL A 700 -11.89 12.46 -18.49
N MET A 701 -11.61 11.55 -17.55
CA MET A 701 -12.47 10.39 -17.26
C MET A 701 -13.92 10.82 -17.03
N ILE A 702 -14.16 11.76 -16.11
CA ILE A 702 -15.52 12.24 -15.80
C ILE A 702 -16.19 12.86 -17.04
N ALA A 703 -15.46 13.67 -17.82
CA ALA A 703 -16.02 14.32 -18.99
C ALA A 703 -16.47 13.34 -20.08
N VAL A 704 -15.71 12.25 -20.31
CA VAL A 704 -15.97 11.31 -21.42
C VAL A 704 -16.82 10.11 -21.00
N HIS A 705 -16.85 9.74 -19.73
CA HIS A 705 -17.51 8.53 -19.21
C HIS A 705 -18.96 8.37 -19.70
N ARG A 706 -19.74 9.45 -19.67
CA ARG A 706 -21.17 9.43 -20.03
C ARG A 706 -21.45 9.78 -21.48
N VAL A 707 -20.46 10.09 -22.32
CA VAL A 707 -20.69 10.51 -23.72
C VAL A 707 -21.48 9.44 -24.49
N MET A 708 -21.18 8.16 -24.24
CA MET A 708 -21.82 7.05 -24.92
C MET A 708 -23.26 6.79 -24.47
N LYS A 709 -23.77 7.43 -23.41
CA LYS A 709 -25.22 7.39 -23.09
C LYS A 709 -26.07 7.98 -24.22
N ASN A 710 -25.48 8.87 -25.03
CA ASN A 710 -26.09 9.34 -26.25
C ASN A 710 -25.97 8.27 -27.35
N THR A 711 -27.06 7.53 -27.57
CA THR A 711 -27.11 6.42 -28.53
C THR A 711 -26.76 6.83 -29.96
N THR A 712 -26.89 8.12 -30.32
CA THR A 712 -26.51 8.65 -31.64
C THR A 712 -25.00 8.71 -31.85
N LEU A 713 -24.21 8.70 -30.77
CA LEU A 713 -22.75 8.75 -30.80
C LEU A 713 -22.11 7.36 -30.79
N MET A 714 -22.90 6.30 -30.55
CA MET A 714 -22.41 4.93 -30.43
C MET A 714 -21.64 4.46 -31.67
N PRO A 715 -20.48 3.80 -31.49
CA PRO A 715 -19.69 3.30 -32.60
C PRO A 715 -20.22 1.98 -33.16
N THR A 716 -19.96 1.74 -34.44
CA THR A 716 -20.01 0.40 -35.05
C THR A 716 -18.63 -0.24 -35.09
N VAL A 717 -18.55 -1.54 -34.86
CA VAL A 717 -17.27 -2.28 -34.90
C VAL A 717 -16.73 -2.32 -36.34
N SER A 718 -15.54 -1.77 -36.56
CA SER A 718 -14.81 -1.91 -37.82
C SER A 718 -14.49 -3.38 -38.13
N SER A 719 -14.47 -3.74 -39.42
CA SER A 719 -14.11 -5.09 -39.86
C SER A 719 -12.72 -5.54 -39.39
N GLN A 720 -11.80 -4.60 -39.19
CA GLN A 720 -10.43 -4.87 -38.73
C GLN A 720 -10.35 -5.23 -37.24
N HIS A 721 -11.33 -4.81 -36.43
CA HIS A 721 -11.35 -5.02 -34.97
C HIS A 721 -12.38 -6.07 -34.55
N ALA A 722 -13.05 -6.72 -35.50
CA ALA A 722 -14.08 -7.71 -35.23
C ALA A 722 -13.49 -9.13 -35.02
N PRO A 723 -14.06 -9.93 -34.09
CA PRO A 723 -15.08 -9.53 -33.13
C PRO A 723 -14.50 -8.70 -31.98
N TYR A 724 -15.26 -7.71 -31.50
CA TYR A 724 -14.87 -6.89 -30.36
C TYR A 724 -15.81 -7.12 -29.17
N GLN A 725 -15.34 -7.74 -28.10
CA GLN A 725 -16.12 -8.05 -26.90
C GLN A 725 -17.50 -8.71 -27.16
N GLY A 726 -17.58 -9.54 -28.21
CA GLY A 726 -18.82 -10.22 -28.63
C GLY A 726 -19.60 -9.53 -29.74
N TYR A 727 -19.21 -8.32 -30.16
CA TYR A 727 -19.80 -7.61 -31.29
C TYR A 727 -19.10 -7.96 -32.60
N SER A 728 -19.89 -8.22 -33.64
CA SER A 728 -19.40 -8.54 -34.99
C SER A 728 -19.10 -7.28 -35.82
N ALA A 729 -18.37 -7.43 -36.93
CA ALA A 729 -18.11 -6.33 -37.87
C ALA A 729 -19.41 -5.67 -38.34
N GLY A 730 -19.45 -4.33 -38.33
CA GLY A 730 -20.61 -3.52 -38.67
C GLY A 730 -21.71 -3.46 -37.60
N GLN A 731 -21.60 -4.22 -36.51
CA GLN A 731 -22.57 -4.21 -35.44
C GLN A 731 -22.40 -2.94 -34.58
N LEU A 732 -23.52 -2.30 -34.25
CA LEU A 732 -23.57 -1.19 -33.30
C LEU A 732 -23.24 -1.70 -31.89
N ILE A 733 -22.28 -1.06 -31.23
CA ILE A 733 -21.98 -1.34 -29.82
C ILE A 733 -23.04 -0.65 -28.96
N THR A 734 -23.91 -1.44 -28.35
CA THR A 734 -25.04 -0.95 -27.56
C THR A 734 -24.71 -0.79 -26.08
N GLU A 735 -23.66 -1.45 -25.58
CA GLU A 735 -23.16 -1.26 -24.22
C GLU A 735 -22.22 -0.06 -24.15
N GLU A 736 -22.56 0.93 -23.33
CA GLU A 736 -21.88 2.23 -23.26
C GLU A 736 -20.41 2.15 -22.86
N ASP A 737 -20.07 1.36 -21.84
CA ASP A 737 -18.69 1.18 -21.39
C ASP A 737 -17.84 0.50 -22.48
N VAL A 738 -18.43 -0.45 -23.21
CA VAL A 738 -17.77 -1.16 -24.33
C VAL A 738 -17.58 -0.21 -25.50
N ALA A 739 -18.58 0.63 -25.80
CA ALA A 739 -18.51 1.64 -26.84
C ALA A 739 -17.43 2.69 -26.53
N LEU A 740 -17.38 3.18 -25.30
CA LEU A 740 -16.37 4.15 -24.88
C LEU A 740 -14.98 3.52 -24.92
N THR A 741 -14.82 2.32 -24.38
CA THR A 741 -13.55 1.58 -24.45
C THR A 741 -13.11 1.42 -25.90
N TYR A 742 -13.99 1.01 -26.82
CA TYR A 742 -13.67 0.89 -28.24
C TYR A 742 -13.15 2.20 -28.87
N ILE A 743 -13.74 3.34 -28.51
CA ILE A 743 -13.25 4.66 -28.97
C ILE A 743 -11.90 5.00 -28.37
N LEU A 744 -11.72 4.82 -27.06
CA LEU A 744 -10.46 5.11 -26.37
C LEU A 744 -9.31 4.23 -26.87
N GLU A 745 -9.63 2.99 -27.27
CA GLU A 745 -8.68 2.04 -27.83
C GLU A 745 -8.34 2.40 -29.28
N PHE A 746 -9.32 2.38 -30.18
CA PHE A 746 -8.99 2.40 -31.61
C PHE A 746 -9.11 3.77 -32.27
N PHE A 747 -9.81 4.71 -31.63
CA PHE A 747 -10.13 6.02 -32.22
C PHE A 747 -9.98 7.18 -31.23
N PRO A 748 -8.85 7.29 -30.50
CA PRO A 748 -8.69 8.28 -29.44
C PRO A 748 -8.81 9.72 -29.95
N ALA A 749 -8.55 9.97 -31.25
CA ALA A 749 -8.69 11.28 -31.86
C ALA A 749 -10.12 11.81 -31.91
N LEU A 750 -11.13 10.95 -31.71
CA LEU A 750 -12.51 11.36 -31.55
C LEU A 750 -12.80 11.98 -30.17
N LEU A 751 -11.87 11.89 -29.22
CA LEU A 751 -11.96 12.48 -27.88
C LEU A 751 -10.67 13.29 -27.61
N PRO A 752 -10.58 14.55 -28.09
CA PRO A 752 -9.36 15.35 -28.06
C PRO A 752 -8.71 15.52 -26.68
N SER A 753 -9.50 15.55 -25.61
CA SER A 753 -8.99 15.62 -24.24
C SER A 753 -8.26 14.34 -23.82
N TYR A 754 -8.76 13.17 -24.23
CA TYR A 754 -8.09 11.89 -23.98
C TYR A 754 -6.87 11.69 -24.88
N LEU A 755 -6.97 12.04 -26.17
CA LEU A 755 -5.85 11.97 -27.12
C LEU A 755 -4.63 12.75 -26.62
N ASN A 756 -4.84 13.88 -25.95
CA ASN A 756 -3.75 14.75 -25.52
C ASN A 756 -3.18 14.38 -24.14
N LEU A 757 -3.69 13.33 -23.49
CA LEU A 757 -3.09 12.79 -22.27
C LEU A 757 -1.82 12.00 -22.58
N GLU A 758 -0.86 12.03 -21.66
CA GLU A 758 0.26 11.09 -21.67
C GLU A 758 -0.26 9.66 -21.39
N PRO A 759 0.40 8.59 -21.88
CA PRO A 759 -0.17 7.25 -21.72
C PRO A 759 -0.29 6.80 -20.26
N GLY A 760 0.60 7.26 -19.36
CA GLY A 760 0.47 7.03 -17.91
C GLY A 760 -0.78 7.68 -17.29
N GLN A 761 -1.34 8.71 -17.93
CA GLN A 761 -2.61 9.34 -17.55
C GLN A 761 -3.81 8.64 -18.22
N ARG A 762 -3.62 8.02 -19.40
CA ARG A 762 -4.66 7.25 -20.10
C ARG A 762 -4.92 5.89 -19.46
N ALA A 763 -3.87 5.24 -18.97
CA ALA A 763 -3.94 3.91 -18.34
C ALA A 763 -5.04 3.78 -17.25
N PRO A 764 -5.15 4.68 -16.24
CA PRO A 764 -6.24 4.60 -15.27
C PRO A 764 -7.64 4.81 -15.86
N ILE A 765 -7.77 5.58 -16.95
CA ILE A 765 -9.04 5.81 -17.63
C ILE A 765 -9.48 4.52 -18.29
N LEU A 766 -8.60 3.89 -19.09
CA LEU A 766 -8.86 2.60 -19.73
C LEU A 766 -9.16 1.51 -18.71
N PHE A 767 -8.41 1.47 -17.60
CA PHE A 767 -8.72 0.58 -16.50
C PHE A 767 -10.15 0.86 -15.99
N THR A 768 -10.48 2.11 -15.69
CA THR A 768 -11.78 2.50 -15.11
C THR A 768 -12.97 2.15 -16.02
N VAL A 769 -12.87 2.41 -17.32
CA VAL A 769 -13.93 2.07 -18.31
C VAL A 769 -13.97 0.59 -18.69
N GLY A 770 -12.88 -0.14 -18.47
CA GLY A 770 -12.77 -1.53 -18.84
C GLY A 770 -13.85 -2.38 -18.16
N LYS A 771 -14.40 -3.36 -18.89
CA LYS A 771 -15.45 -4.28 -18.42
C LYS A 771 -14.92 -5.24 -17.35
N MET A 772 -14.68 -4.73 -16.14
CA MET A 772 -14.25 -5.52 -14.98
C MET A 772 -15.34 -6.46 -14.46
N GLY A 773 -16.58 -6.33 -14.93
CA GLY A 773 -17.73 -7.11 -14.44
C GLY A 773 -18.05 -6.92 -12.96
N PHE A 774 -17.37 -5.98 -12.29
CA PHE A 774 -17.55 -5.71 -10.88
C PHE A 774 -18.56 -4.59 -10.69
N ASN A 775 -19.71 -4.92 -10.10
CA ASN A 775 -20.71 -3.97 -9.65
C ASN A 775 -20.61 -3.82 -8.14
N HIS A 776 -20.30 -2.61 -7.70
CA HIS A 776 -20.06 -2.33 -6.30
C HIS A 776 -21.33 -2.44 -5.45
N GLY A 777 -22.48 -2.00 -5.98
CA GLY A 777 -23.77 -2.11 -5.29
C GLY A 777 -24.15 -3.55 -5.03
N TRP A 778 -23.95 -4.43 -6.01
CA TRP A 778 -24.20 -5.86 -5.86
C TRP A 778 -23.34 -6.50 -4.75
N PHE A 779 -22.10 -6.03 -4.56
CA PHE A 779 -21.24 -6.51 -3.49
C PHE A 779 -21.73 -6.02 -2.11
N VAL A 780 -21.92 -4.70 -1.96
CA VAL A 780 -22.28 -4.08 -0.69
C VAL A 780 -23.65 -4.54 -0.17
N GLN A 781 -24.55 -4.89 -1.07
CA GLN A 781 -25.89 -5.40 -0.73
C GLN A 781 -25.93 -6.93 -0.59
N GLY A 782 -24.80 -7.63 -0.75
CA GLY A 782 -24.77 -9.09 -0.73
C GLY A 782 -25.60 -9.74 -1.83
N GLU A 783 -25.83 -9.05 -2.95
CA GLU A 783 -26.80 -9.43 -3.96
C GLU A 783 -26.27 -10.46 -4.96
N ALA A 784 -25.03 -10.29 -5.40
CA ALA A 784 -24.43 -11.17 -6.40
C ALA A 784 -23.56 -12.27 -5.78
N PRO A 785 -23.46 -13.45 -6.42
CA PRO A 785 -22.51 -14.47 -6.01
C PRO A 785 -21.07 -14.00 -6.28
N PRO A 786 -20.08 -14.44 -5.46
CA PRO A 786 -18.69 -14.01 -5.57
C PRO A 786 -18.06 -14.29 -6.94
N GLY A 787 -18.43 -15.38 -7.61
CA GLY A 787 -17.93 -15.68 -8.95
C GLY A 787 -18.35 -14.66 -10.00
N LEU A 788 -19.57 -14.13 -9.92
CA LEU A 788 -20.01 -13.06 -10.81
C LEU A 788 -19.31 -11.73 -10.48
N LEU A 789 -19.18 -11.42 -9.18
CA LEU A 789 -18.59 -10.17 -8.70
C LEU A 789 -17.10 -10.06 -8.99
N PHE A 790 -16.34 -11.08 -8.61
CA PHE A 790 -14.90 -10.93 -8.38
C PHE A 790 -14.03 -11.58 -9.43
N SER A 791 -14.51 -12.56 -10.22
CA SER A 791 -13.64 -13.33 -11.13
C SER A 791 -12.84 -12.45 -12.08
N LYS A 792 -13.50 -11.49 -12.72
CA LYS A 792 -12.86 -10.62 -13.71
C LYS A 792 -11.89 -9.63 -13.07
N ILE A 793 -12.31 -8.95 -12.00
CA ILE A 793 -11.41 -8.02 -11.28
C ILE A 793 -10.23 -8.77 -10.66
N LYS A 794 -10.43 -9.98 -10.12
CA LYS A 794 -9.34 -10.81 -9.61
C LYS A 794 -8.38 -11.24 -10.72
N GLN A 795 -8.87 -11.63 -11.90
CA GLN A 795 -7.99 -11.90 -13.04
C GLN A 795 -7.14 -10.69 -13.43
N VAL A 796 -7.67 -9.47 -13.25
CA VAL A 796 -6.91 -8.24 -13.47
C VAL A 796 -5.86 -8.04 -12.36
N LEU A 797 -6.23 -8.26 -11.10
CA LEU A 797 -5.34 -8.09 -9.94
C LEU A 797 -4.23 -9.15 -9.86
N ALA A 798 -4.59 -10.44 -9.97
CA ALA A 798 -3.66 -11.57 -9.87
C ALA A 798 -2.58 -11.56 -10.97
N ARG A 799 -2.83 -10.84 -12.07
CA ARG A 799 -1.88 -10.66 -13.17
C ARG A 799 -1.06 -9.37 -13.04
N GLY A 800 -1.14 -8.67 -11.91
CA GLY A 800 -0.41 -7.43 -11.63
C GLY A 800 -0.83 -6.22 -12.47
N ARG A 801 -2.01 -6.25 -13.12
CA ARG A 801 -2.41 -5.30 -14.17
C ARG A 801 -3.02 -4.00 -13.66
N ALA A 802 -3.26 -3.90 -12.36
CA ALA A 802 -3.84 -2.71 -11.75
C ALA A 802 -3.09 -2.41 -10.46
N SER A 803 -2.55 -1.19 -10.38
CA SER A 803 -2.00 -0.72 -9.11
C SER A 803 -3.13 -0.48 -8.12
N GLN A 804 -2.81 -0.49 -6.83
CA GLN A 804 -3.75 -0.07 -5.79
C GLN A 804 -4.31 1.33 -6.06
N ALA A 805 -3.50 2.20 -6.68
CA ALA A 805 -3.90 3.54 -7.06
C ALA A 805 -4.94 3.54 -8.18
N ASP A 806 -4.85 2.66 -9.18
CA ASP A 806 -5.83 2.61 -10.28
C ASP A 806 -7.18 2.05 -9.81
N ILE A 807 -7.16 1.06 -8.92
CA ILE A 807 -8.38 0.55 -8.25
C ILE A 807 -9.06 1.68 -7.48
N SER A 808 -8.28 2.41 -6.66
CA SER A 808 -8.79 3.52 -5.87
C SER A 808 -9.25 4.68 -6.75
N PHE A 809 -8.59 4.92 -7.88
CA PHE A 809 -9.00 5.89 -8.90
C PHE A 809 -10.37 5.53 -9.47
N LYS A 810 -10.60 4.27 -9.87
CA LYS A 810 -11.92 3.78 -10.32
C LYS A 810 -13.00 4.07 -9.26
N PHE A 811 -12.68 3.86 -7.99
CA PHE A 811 -13.62 4.09 -6.89
C PHE A 811 -13.92 5.56 -6.64
N ILE A 812 -12.93 6.45 -6.74
CA ILE A 812 -13.17 7.90 -6.69
C ILE A 812 -14.05 8.33 -7.86
N HIS A 813 -13.79 7.84 -9.08
CA HIS A 813 -14.64 8.11 -10.23
C HIS A 813 -16.08 7.65 -9.99
N TRP A 814 -16.27 6.40 -9.55
CA TRP A 814 -17.61 5.85 -9.26
C TRP A 814 -18.33 6.67 -8.18
N PHE A 815 -17.62 7.06 -7.12
CA PHE A 815 -18.17 7.87 -6.04
C PHE A 815 -18.58 9.25 -6.54
N ALA A 816 -17.77 9.88 -7.40
CA ALA A 816 -18.10 11.15 -8.03
C ALA A 816 -19.31 11.04 -8.97
N ASP A 817 -19.34 10.03 -9.83
CA ASP A 817 -20.46 9.78 -10.76
C ASP A 817 -21.78 9.55 -10.02
N LEU A 818 -21.77 8.74 -8.94
CA LEU A 818 -22.95 8.49 -8.13
C LEU A 818 -23.39 9.74 -7.34
N GLY A 819 -22.46 10.48 -6.77
CA GLY A 819 -22.76 11.72 -6.05
C GLY A 819 -23.33 12.81 -6.96
N GLY A 820 -22.92 12.79 -8.24
CA GLY A 820 -23.43 13.65 -9.30
C GLY A 820 -24.73 13.18 -9.95
N ALA A 821 -25.32 12.05 -9.55
CA ALA A 821 -26.43 11.44 -10.29
C ALA A 821 -27.75 12.24 -10.28
N GLU A 822 -27.90 13.20 -9.37
CA GLU A 822 -29.07 14.08 -9.28
C GLU A 822 -28.87 15.34 -10.14
N SER A 823 -29.93 15.77 -10.85
CA SER A 823 -29.86 16.92 -11.75
C SER A 823 -29.55 18.20 -10.98
N LEU A 824 -28.74 19.06 -11.61
CA LEU A 824 -28.38 20.35 -11.06
C LEU A 824 -29.56 21.31 -11.22
N SER A 825 -30.17 21.71 -10.10
CA SER A 825 -31.04 22.88 -10.08
C SER A 825 -30.23 24.15 -10.43
N LYS A 826 -30.88 25.32 -10.57
CA LYS A 826 -30.19 26.62 -10.79
C LYS A 826 -29.07 26.93 -9.77
N ARG A 827 -29.06 26.22 -8.63
CA ARG A 827 -28.05 26.26 -7.58
C ARG A 827 -27.63 24.82 -7.24
N TRP A 828 -26.36 24.59 -6.93
CA TRP A 828 -25.92 23.27 -6.49
C TRP A 828 -26.19 23.06 -4.98
N PRO A 829 -27.11 22.15 -4.61
CA PRO A 829 -27.52 21.93 -3.21
C PRO A 829 -26.61 20.97 -2.44
N GLY A 830 -25.45 20.63 -3.02
CA GLY A 830 -24.58 19.56 -2.55
C GLY A 830 -24.86 18.23 -3.27
N ALA A 831 -24.18 17.16 -2.84
CA ALA A 831 -24.34 15.80 -3.35
C ALA A 831 -25.62 15.15 -2.77
N GLU A 832 -26.80 15.63 -3.18
CA GLU A 832 -28.11 15.22 -2.65
C GLU A 832 -28.36 13.71 -2.68
N LYS A 833 -27.78 13.04 -3.68
CA LYS A 833 -27.85 11.58 -3.77
C LYS A 833 -27.38 10.96 -2.45
N PHE A 834 -26.21 11.35 -1.98
CA PHE A 834 -25.61 10.82 -0.77
C PHE A 834 -26.22 11.42 0.50
N THR A 835 -26.44 12.73 0.51
CA THR A 835 -26.76 13.45 1.75
C THR A 835 -28.22 13.37 2.14
N SER A 836 -29.10 13.03 1.19
CA SER A 836 -30.55 13.04 1.40
C SER A 836 -31.25 11.73 1.04
N LYS A 837 -30.72 10.99 0.04
CA LYS A 837 -31.38 9.79 -0.51
C LYS A 837 -30.73 8.47 -0.09
N PHE A 838 -29.42 8.45 0.18
CA PHE A 838 -28.75 7.26 0.70
C PHE A 838 -28.61 7.32 2.23
N PRO A 839 -28.85 6.21 2.94
CA PRO A 839 -28.46 6.10 4.34
C PRO A 839 -26.94 6.20 4.48
N VAL A 840 -26.45 6.90 5.52
CA VAL A 840 -25.01 7.06 5.80
C VAL A 840 -24.32 5.70 5.92
N GLU A 841 -24.97 4.74 6.57
CA GLU A 841 -24.46 3.38 6.78
C GLU A 841 -24.21 2.62 5.49
N VAL A 842 -25.04 2.85 4.47
CA VAL A 842 -24.88 2.23 3.15
C VAL A 842 -23.58 2.76 2.53
N ILE A 843 -23.36 4.07 2.59
CA ILE A 843 -22.14 4.72 2.09
C ILE A 843 -20.91 4.26 2.90
N GLY A 844 -21.02 4.14 4.22
CA GLY A 844 -19.97 3.54 5.05
C GLY A 844 -19.61 2.14 4.57
N SER A 845 -20.62 1.30 4.29
CA SER A 845 -20.43 -0.05 3.76
C SER A 845 -19.72 -0.06 2.39
N PHE A 846 -19.99 0.94 1.53
CA PHE A 846 -19.24 1.14 0.29
C PHE A 846 -17.77 1.42 0.55
N PHE A 847 -17.44 2.32 1.46
CA PHE A 847 -16.05 2.62 1.80
C PHE A 847 -15.32 1.43 2.44
N ASP A 848 -15.96 0.76 3.39
CA ASP A 848 -15.38 -0.40 4.09
C ASP A 848 -15.08 -1.53 3.11
N SER A 849 -15.97 -1.77 2.15
CA SER A 849 -15.81 -2.84 1.18
C SER A 849 -14.56 -2.70 0.30
N PHE A 850 -13.97 -1.49 0.16
CA PHE A 850 -12.74 -1.30 -0.60
C PHE A 850 -11.56 -2.07 -0.02
N SER A 851 -11.42 -2.15 1.31
CA SER A 851 -10.35 -2.95 1.91
C SER A 851 -10.49 -4.44 1.65
N PHE A 852 -11.70 -4.92 1.36
CA PHE A 852 -11.97 -6.32 1.01
C PHE A 852 -11.66 -6.60 -0.46
N VAL A 853 -12.07 -5.72 -1.38
CA VAL A 853 -11.76 -5.89 -2.82
C VAL A 853 -10.26 -6.00 -3.07
N VAL A 854 -9.45 -5.26 -2.31
CA VAL A 854 -7.98 -5.30 -2.42
C VAL A 854 -7.39 -6.66 -2.02
N ARG A 855 -8.05 -7.39 -1.11
CA ARG A 855 -7.61 -8.74 -0.68
C ARG A 855 -7.74 -9.77 -1.78
N LEU A 856 -8.46 -9.51 -2.88
CA LEU A 856 -8.51 -10.40 -4.04
C LEU A 856 -7.12 -10.65 -4.67
N ALA A 857 -6.13 -9.79 -4.38
CA ALA A 857 -4.74 -10.03 -4.77
C ALA A 857 -4.13 -11.27 -4.10
N THR A 858 -4.59 -11.64 -2.90
CA THR A 858 -4.02 -12.74 -2.08
C THR A 858 -5.04 -13.78 -1.62
N ARG A 859 -6.34 -13.53 -1.80
CA ARG A 859 -7.45 -14.37 -1.32
C ARG A 859 -8.36 -14.87 -2.44
N SER A 860 -9.13 -15.92 -2.16
CA SER A 860 -10.19 -16.39 -3.07
C SER A 860 -11.36 -15.41 -3.15
N GLU A 861 -12.10 -15.43 -4.26
CA GLU A 861 -13.34 -14.67 -4.43
C GLU A 861 -14.35 -15.02 -3.33
N VAL A 862 -14.37 -16.28 -2.92
CA VAL A 862 -15.25 -16.84 -1.89
C VAL A 862 -14.82 -16.32 -0.51
N GLN A 863 -13.54 -16.44 -0.17
CA GLN A 863 -12.97 -15.93 1.08
C GLN A 863 -13.22 -14.43 1.27
N VAL A 864 -12.98 -13.62 0.23
CA VAL A 864 -13.23 -12.17 0.30
C VAL A 864 -14.69 -11.86 0.58
N MET A 865 -15.61 -12.61 -0.03
CA MET A 865 -17.04 -12.45 0.23
C MET A 865 -17.42 -12.90 1.65
N GLU A 866 -16.91 -14.02 2.15
CA GLU A 866 -17.19 -14.48 3.52
C GLU A 866 -16.67 -13.51 4.57
N GLU A 867 -15.42 -13.07 4.42
CA GLU A 867 -14.82 -12.07 5.31
C GLU A 867 -15.66 -10.79 5.33
N TYR A 868 -16.14 -10.35 4.16
CA TYR A 868 -17.01 -9.18 4.08
C TYR A 868 -18.36 -9.43 4.77
N LEU A 869 -19.03 -10.55 4.48
CA LEU A 869 -20.31 -10.90 5.09
C LEU A 869 -20.21 -10.98 6.62
N ALA A 870 -19.18 -11.64 7.15
CA ALA A 870 -18.93 -11.75 8.57
C ALA A 870 -18.61 -10.40 9.22
N SER A 871 -17.77 -9.58 8.57
CA SER A 871 -17.47 -8.23 9.04
C SER A 871 -18.73 -7.35 9.12
N ARG A 872 -19.59 -7.40 8.10
CA ARG A 872 -20.84 -6.64 8.10
C ARG A 872 -21.85 -7.15 9.13
N TRP A 873 -21.92 -8.46 9.36
CA TRP A 873 -22.74 -9.02 10.44
C TRP A 873 -22.34 -8.46 11.80
N HIS A 874 -21.04 -8.46 12.08
CA HIS A 874 -20.50 -7.94 13.33
C HIS A 874 -20.73 -6.42 13.48
N ALA A 875 -20.45 -5.64 12.43
CA ALA A 875 -20.63 -4.18 12.43
C ALA A 875 -22.08 -3.73 12.65
N ARG A 876 -23.06 -4.64 12.50
CA ARG A 876 -24.48 -4.40 12.76
C ARG A 876 -24.90 -4.74 14.19
N GLY A 877 -23.98 -5.19 15.05
CA GLY A 877 -24.29 -5.59 16.43
C GLY A 877 -25.22 -6.80 16.53
N LEU A 878 -25.27 -7.62 15.48
CA LEU A 878 -26.11 -8.82 15.46
C LEU A 878 -25.45 -9.93 16.29
N HIS A 879 -26.26 -10.70 17.02
CA HIS A 879 -25.76 -11.82 17.82
C HIS A 879 -24.96 -12.81 16.95
N PRO A 880 -23.82 -13.34 17.43
CA PRO A 880 -23.08 -14.36 16.71
C PRO A 880 -24.00 -15.53 16.32
N LEU A 881 -24.01 -15.89 15.04
CA LEU A 881 -24.71 -17.08 14.59
C LEU A 881 -23.98 -18.33 15.10
N VAL A 882 -24.73 -19.43 15.27
CA VAL A 882 -24.12 -20.73 15.57
C VAL A 882 -23.18 -21.07 14.41
N ALA A 883 -21.90 -21.29 14.72
CA ALA A 883 -20.82 -21.43 13.72
C ALA A 883 -21.09 -22.52 12.68
N THR A 884 -21.94 -23.51 12.98
CA THR A 884 -22.23 -24.67 12.13
C THR A 884 -23.61 -24.64 11.47
N SER A 885 -24.31 -23.49 11.44
CA SER A 885 -25.60 -23.44 10.76
C SER A 885 -25.44 -23.23 9.24
N ASP A 886 -25.96 -24.18 8.47
CA ASP A 886 -26.02 -24.15 7.01
C ASP A 886 -26.70 -22.91 6.42
N SER A 887 -27.47 -22.15 7.23
CA SER A 887 -28.20 -20.95 6.80
C SER A 887 -27.43 -19.64 6.97
N ASN A 888 -26.24 -19.65 7.55
CA ASN A 888 -25.51 -18.42 7.91
C ASN A 888 -25.26 -17.50 6.71
N ILE A 889 -24.84 -18.03 5.57
CA ILE A 889 -24.56 -17.24 4.37
C ILE A 889 -25.84 -16.55 3.86
N ALA A 890 -26.96 -17.27 3.81
CA ALA A 890 -28.23 -16.71 3.35
C ALA A 890 -28.69 -15.58 4.29
N ILE A 891 -28.59 -15.78 5.61
CA ILE A 891 -28.93 -14.78 6.61
C ILE A 891 -28.03 -13.54 6.50
N HIS A 892 -26.70 -13.71 6.35
CA HIS A 892 -25.77 -12.60 6.15
C HIS A 892 -26.13 -11.79 4.90
N ARG A 893 -26.45 -12.46 3.78
CA ARG A 893 -26.81 -11.78 2.53
C ARG A 893 -28.16 -11.06 2.64
N LEU A 894 -29.17 -11.69 3.23
CA LEU A 894 -30.51 -11.10 3.41
C LEU A 894 -30.49 -9.89 4.36
N THR A 895 -29.66 -9.91 5.40
CA THR A 895 -29.50 -8.74 6.28
C THR A 895 -28.82 -7.57 5.57
N LEU A 896 -27.84 -7.82 4.70
CA LEU A 896 -27.28 -6.78 3.83
C LEU A 896 -28.30 -6.20 2.84
N MET A 897 -29.22 -7.02 2.35
CA MET A 897 -30.30 -6.58 1.46
C MET A 897 -31.31 -5.67 2.19
N ALA A 898 -31.56 -5.92 3.49
CA ALA A 898 -32.55 -5.19 4.28
C ALA A 898 -32.18 -3.71 4.50
N GLN A 899 -30.92 -3.40 4.81
CA GLN A 899 -30.40 -2.03 5.02
C GLN A 899 -31.24 -1.18 6.00
N GLY A 900 -31.21 -1.51 7.30
CA GLY A 900 -31.84 -0.74 8.38
C GLY A 900 -32.98 -1.44 9.14
N PHE A 901 -33.21 -2.73 8.89
CA PHE A 901 -34.13 -3.60 9.65
C PHE A 901 -33.60 -5.05 9.68
N GLU A 902 -32.31 -5.18 9.96
CA GLU A 902 -31.57 -6.44 9.91
C GLU A 902 -32.16 -7.49 10.86
N HIS A 903 -32.56 -7.09 12.08
CA HIS A 903 -33.17 -7.99 13.05
C HIS A 903 -34.49 -8.59 12.54
N GLU A 904 -35.35 -7.76 11.95
CA GLU A 904 -36.61 -8.20 11.36
C GLU A 904 -36.38 -9.11 10.15
N ALA A 905 -35.33 -8.88 9.36
CA ALA A 905 -34.96 -9.78 8.27
C ALA A 905 -34.52 -11.17 8.80
N VAL A 906 -33.74 -11.21 9.89
CA VAL A 906 -33.38 -12.48 10.54
C VAL A 906 -34.63 -13.21 11.06
N ALA A 907 -35.51 -12.51 11.77
CA ALA A 907 -36.76 -13.09 12.27
C ALA A 907 -37.66 -13.58 11.13
N ALA A 908 -37.77 -12.80 10.05
CA ALA A 908 -38.55 -13.15 8.87
C ALA A 908 -38.03 -14.44 8.22
N PHE A 909 -36.72 -14.59 8.08
CA PHE A 909 -36.11 -15.80 7.53
C PHE A 909 -36.44 -17.05 8.36
N PHE A 910 -36.45 -16.95 9.69
CA PHE A 910 -36.81 -18.07 10.56
C PHE A 910 -38.31 -18.38 10.56
N ALA A 911 -39.16 -17.39 10.25
CA ALA A 911 -40.60 -17.55 10.11
C ALA A 911 -41.04 -18.19 8.77
N LEU A 912 -40.13 -18.30 7.80
CA LEU A 912 -40.41 -18.95 6.52
C LEU A 912 -40.79 -20.42 6.67
N HIS A 913 -41.64 -20.90 5.76
CA HIS A 913 -41.84 -22.32 5.57
C HIS A 913 -40.49 -23.01 5.25
N THR A 914 -40.34 -24.25 5.73
CA THR A 914 -39.10 -25.02 5.59
C THR A 914 -38.60 -25.08 4.14
N GLU A 915 -39.50 -25.22 3.17
CA GLU A 915 -39.15 -25.29 1.75
C GLU A 915 -38.60 -23.96 1.20
N ASP A 916 -39.20 -22.83 1.59
CA ASP A 916 -38.74 -21.49 1.19
C ASP A 916 -37.39 -21.17 1.83
N ARG A 917 -37.27 -21.46 3.13
CA ARG A 917 -36.02 -21.28 3.88
C ARG A 917 -34.89 -22.12 3.30
N PHE A 918 -35.17 -23.37 2.94
CA PHE A 918 -34.22 -24.27 2.31
C PHE A 918 -33.78 -23.77 0.93
N CYS A 919 -34.73 -23.33 0.10
CA CYS A 919 -34.43 -22.75 -1.21
C CYS A 919 -33.51 -21.53 -1.10
N LEU A 920 -33.83 -20.57 -0.23
CA LEU A 920 -32.97 -19.39 -0.02
C LEU A 920 -31.61 -19.76 0.54
N THR A 921 -31.56 -20.72 1.47
CA THR A 921 -30.31 -21.24 2.06
C THR A 921 -29.37 -21.77 0.98
N GLU A 922 -29.86 -22.63 0.09
CA GLU A 922 -29.01 -23.20 -0.96
C GLU A 922 -28.64 -22.16 -2.03
N GLU A 923 -29.59 -21.37 -2.51
CA GLU A 923 -29.36 -20.49 -3.65
C GLU A 923 -28.46 -19.30 -3.31
N LEU A 924 -28.60 -18.72 -2.11
CA LEU A 924 -27.72 -17.65 -1.65
C LEU A 924 -26.34 -18.17 -1.22
N ALA A 925 -26.17 -19.47 -0.98
CA ALA A 925 -24.88 -20.08 -0.66
C ALA A 925 -24.06 -20.50 -1.91
N ARG A 926 -24.66 -20.51 -3.11
CA ARG A 926 -23.92 -20.86 -4.33
C ARG A 926 -22.99 -19.73 -4.76
N THR A 927 -21.72 -20.07 -4.93
CA THR A 927 -20.66 -19.07 -5.19
C THR A 927 -20.45 -18.73 -6.65
N GLY A 928 -20.84 -19.62 -7.58
CA GLY A 928 -20.45 -19.51 -8.98
C GLY A 928 -18.96 -19.76 -9.21
N GLN A 929 -18.33 -20.48 -8.28
CA GLN A 929 -16.93 -20.91 -8.29
C GLN A 929 -16.85 -22.42 -7.99
N LYS A 930 -15.68 -23.02 -8.19
CA LYS A 930 -15.43 -24.39 -7.69
C LYS A 930 -15.45 -24.45 -6.17
N GLU A 931 -14.76 -23.51 -5.55
CA GLU A 931 -14.79 -23.26 -4.12
C GLU A 931 -16.20 -22.80 -3.70
N GLN A 932 -16.73 -23.37 -2.63
CA GLN A 932 -17.96 -22.94 -1.99
C GLN A 932 -17.63 -22.34 -0.62
N PHE A 933 -18.56 -21.57 -0.07
CA PHE A 933 -18.45 -21.05 1.30
C PHE A 933 -18.24 -22.19 2.30
N GLU A 934 -17.44 -21.95 3.34
CA GLU A 934 -17.18 -22.92 4.40
C GLU A 934 -18.47 -23.26 5.15
N CYS A 935 -19.27 -22.22 5.42
CA CYS A 935 -20.58 -22.32 6.06
C CYS A 935 -21.72 -22.66 5.06
N ALA A 936 -21.43 -23.06 3.82
CA ALA A 936 -22.47 -23.51 2.89
C ALA A 936 -23.02 -24.89 3.29
N PRO A 937 -24.30 -25.18 2.96
CA PRO A 937 -24.86 -26.52 3.13
C PRO A 937 -24.05 -27.57 2.38
N ASP A 938 -23.98 -28.80 2.91
CA ASP A 938 -23.24 -29.90 2.28
C ASP A 938 -23.70 -30.20 0.84
N ARG A 939 -25.00 -30.03 0.56
CA ARG A 939 -25.58 -30.17 -0.78
C ARG A 939 -25.09 -29.14 -1.79
N VAL A 940 -24.61 -27.99 -1.31
CA VAL A 940 -23.98 -26.96 -2.15
C VAL A 940 -22.49 -27.26 -2.31
N LYS A 941 -21.80 -27.70 -1.24
CA LYS A 941 -20.37 -27.99 -1.24
C LYS A 941 -19.98 -29.20 -2.09
N SER A 942 -20.70 -30.32 -1.97
CA SER A 942 -20.27 -31.59 -2.59
C SER A 942 -21.42 -32.41 -3.18
N PRO A 943 -21.51 -32.55 -4.52
CA PRO A 943 -20.69 -31.88 -5.54
C PRO A 943 -21.15 -30.43 -5.78
N ALA A 944 -20.20 -29.51 -5.96
CA ALA A 944 -20.51 -28.16 -6.43
C ALA A 944 -21.19 -28.17 -7.81
N ARG A 945 -22.26 -27.37 -7.96
CA ARG A 945 -23.10 -27.28 -9.17
C ARG A 945 -23.55 -25.84 -9.41
N GLY A 946 -23.78 -25.48 -10.67
CA GLY A 946 -24.30 -24.17 -11.06
C GLY A 946 -25.30 -24.23 -12.22
N PRO A 947 -25.65 -23.10 -12.84
CA PRO A 947 -25.09 -21.77 -12.59
C PRO A 947 -25.50 -21.22 -11.22
N ALA A 948 -24.68 -20.37 -10.63
CA ALA A 948 -25.12 -19.52 -9.53
C ALA A 948 -26.04 -18.41 -10.05
N LEU A 949 -27.01 -17.99 -9.24
CA LEU A 949 -28.08 -17.11 -9.69
C LEU A 949 -27.93 -15.72 -9.06
N LEU A 950 -27.91 -14.69 -9.89
CA LEU A 950 -28.12 -13.29 -9.48
C LEU A 950 -29.58 -12.91 -9.74
N LEU A 951 -30.35 -12.65 -8.69
CA LEU A 951 -31.65 -11.99 -8.82
C LEU A 951 -31.45 -10.48 -8.73
N HIS A 952 -31.29 -9.83 -9.89
CA HIS A 952 -31.04 -8.40 -9.97
C HIS A 952 -32.26 -7.60 -9.51
N TYR A 953 -32.06 -6.76 -8.51
CA TYR A 953 -33.01 -6.00 -7.68
C TYR A 953 -33.63 -6.73 -6.48
N ALA A 954 -33.08 -7.87 -6.05
CA ALA A 954 -33.52 -8.51 -4.80
C ALA A 954 -33.47 -7.57 -3.56
N PRO A 955 -32.41 -6.75 -3.35
CA PRO A 955 -32.39 -5.78 -2.27
C PRO A 955 -33.54 -4.77 -2.35
N ALA A 956 -33.85 -4.28 -3.56
CA ALA A 956 -34.92 -3.31 -3.75
C ALA A 956 -36.30 -3.89 -3.41
N LEU A 957 -36.56 -5.16 -3.73
CA LEU A 957 -37.80 -5.84 -3.35
C LEU A 957 -37.93 -5.95 -1.81
N ILE A 958 -36.87 -6.37 -1.12
CA ILE A 958 -36.86 -6.47 0.35
C ILE A 958 -37.07 -5.10 0.98
N GLN A 959 -36.35 -4.07 0.51
CA GLN A 959 -36.46 -2.70 1.01
C GLN A 959 -37.83 -2.08 0.76
N LYS A 960 -38.46 -2.38 -0.39
CA LYS A 960 -39.82 -1.93 -0.73
C LYS A 960 -40.88 -2.54 0.19
N ALA A 961 -40.70 -3.80 0.59
CA ALA A 961 -41.54 -4.47 1.56
C ALA A 961 -41.34 -3.90 2.98
N GLY A 962 -40.11 -3.49 3.30
CA GLY A 962 -39.71 -3.02 4.62
C GLY A 962 -39.89 -4.09 5.70
N LYS A 963 -39.83 -3.67 6.97
CA LYS A 963 -39.93 -4.60 8.11
C LYS A 963 -41.27 -5.34 8.21
N VAL A 964 -42.35 -4.80 7.63
CA VAL A 964 -43.71 -5.32 7.80
C VAL A 964 -44.00 -6.52 6.88
N GLU A 965 -43.61 -6.42 5.61
CA GLU A 965 -43.87 -7.48 4.60
C GLU A 965 -42.57 -8.25 4.26
N CYS A 966 -41.61 -8.29 5.18
CA CYS A 966 -40.28 -8.87 4.93
C CYS A 966 -40.35 -10.39 4.68
N VAL A 967 -41.20 -11.10 5.44
CA VAL A 967 -41.46 -12.54 5.24
C VAL A 967 -42.00 -12.78 3.85
N GLU A 968 -43.01 -12.01 3.44
CA GLU A 968 -43.64 -12.10 2.13
C GLU A 968 -42.67 -11.81 0.99
N ALA A 969 -41.77 -10.83 1.14
CA ALA A 969 -40.72 -10.57 0.16
C ALA A 969 -39.79 -11.76 -0.01
N MET A 970 -39.40 -12.42 1.09
CA MET A 970 -38.57 -13.63 1.05
C MET A 970 -39.31 -14.83 0.42
N ILE A 971 -40.62 -14.95 0.63
CA ILE A 971 -41.46 -15.95 -0.06
C ILE A 971 -41.45 -15.70 -1.57
N VAL A 972 -41.59 -14.43 -2.00
CA VAL A 972 -41.51 -14.06 -3.42
C VAL A 972 -40.13 -14.42 -3.99
N LEU A 973 -39.04 -14.11 -3.28
CA LEU A 973 -37.68 -14.48 -3.73
C LEU A 973 -37.51 -16.00 -3.87
N ALA A 974 -37.96 -16.79 -2.89
CA ALA A 974 -37.90 -18.25 -2.95
C ALA A 974 -38.71 -18.81 -4.13
N ALA A 975 -39.90 -18.27 -4.38
CA ALA A 975 -40.73 -18.64 -5.53
C ALA A 975 -40.03 -18.34 -6.87
N VAL A 976 -39.40 -17.17 -7.00
CA VAL A 976 -38.63 -16.80 -8.19
C VAL A 976 -37.45 -17.75 -8.36
N TYR A 977 -36.66 -18.03 -7.31
CA TYR A 977 -35.53 -18.98 -7.41
C TYR A 977 -35.98 -20.37 -7.88
N ARG A 978 -37.08 -20.91 -7.35
CA ARG A 978 -37.62 -22.20 -7.81
C ARG A 978 -38.02 -22.17 -9.29
N ALA A 979 -38.70 -21.12 -9.74
CA ALA A 979 -39.07 -20.97 -11.15
C ALA A 979 -37.83 -20.85 -12.05
N VAL A 980 -36.85 -20.05 -11.64
CA VAL A 980 -35.57 -19.89 -12.34
C VAL A 980 -34.81 -21.21 -12.43
N ARG A 981 -34.88 -22.09 -11.42
CA ARG A 981 -34.23 -23.41 -11.45
C ARG A 981 -34.85 -24.40 -12.46
N GLN A 982 -36.09 -24.17 -12.90
CA GLN A 982 -36.67 -24.93 -14.02
C GLN A 982 -36.04 -24.53 -15.35
N VAL A 983 -35.66 -23.25 -15.47
CA VAL A 983 -35.04 -22.66 -16.66
C VAL A 983 -33.52 -22.87 -16.70
N PHE A 984 -32.86 -22.73 -15.55
CA PHE A 984 -31.42 -22.94 -15.36
C PHE A 984 -31.14 -24.04 -14.32
N PRO A 985 -31.32 -25.32 -14.67
CA PRO A 985 -31.09 -26.43 -13.74
C PRO A 985 -29.66 -26.49 -13.21
N CYS A 986 -29.50 -26.94 -11.96
CA CYS A 986 -28.20 -27.18 -11.35
C CYS A 986 -27.46 -28.34 -12.03
N LYS A 987 -26.37 -28.02 -12.75
CA LYS A 987 -25.50 -29.00 -13.42
C LYS A 987 -24.03 -28.80 -13.02
N ALA A 988 -23.26 -29.88 -13.02
CA ALA A 988 -21.82 -29.84 -12.74
C ALA A 988 -21.06 -29.01 -13.79
N GLU A 989 -21.44 -29.14 -15.07
CA GLU A 989 -20.85 -28.40 -16.20
C GLU A 989 -21.04 -26.87 -16.13
N SER A 990 -21.90 -26.40 -15.23
CA SER A 990 -22.22 -24.97 -15.06
C SER A 990 -21.73 -24.39 -13.74
N MET A 991 -20.84 -25.09 -13.00
CA MET A 991 -20.41 -24.69 -11.65
C MET A 991 -19.70 -23.32 -11.56
N GLU A 992 -19.02 -22.88 -12.62
CA GLU A 992 -18.37 -21.55 -12.73
C GLU A 992 -19.16 -20.58 -13.62
N LYS A 993 -20.40 -20.95 -14.00
CA LYS A 993 -21.31 -20.08 -14.74
C LYS A 993 -22.23 -19.34 -13.79
N ASN A 994 -22.68 -18.17 -14.21
CA ASN A 994 -23.62 -17.33 -13.46
C ASN A 994 -24.78 -16.96 -14.39
N ALA A 995 -26.01 -17.03 -13.89
CA ALA A 995 -27.19 -16.55 -14.60
C ALA A 995 -27.72 -15.28 -13.94
N CYS A 996 -28.10 -14.30 -14.74
CA CYS A 996 -28.66 -13.02 -14.28
C CYS A 996 -30.17 -12.98 -14.57
N ILE A 997 -30.96 -12.72 -13.53
CA ILE A 997 -32.41 -12.70 -13.61
C ILE A 997 -32.89 -11.33 -13.17
N ARG A 998 -33.55 -10.63 -14.08
CA ARG A 998 -34.09 -9.30 -13.82
C ARG A 998 -35.49 -9.40 -13.22
N ILE A 999 -35.71 -8.74 -12.07
CA ILE A 999 -37.02 -8.65 -11.43
C ILE A 999 -37.57 -7.21 -11.42
N ASP A 1000 -37.42 -6.50 -12.56
CA ASP A 1000 -37.74 -5.08 -12.70
C ASP A 1000 -39.20 -4.73 -12.37
N GLU A 1001 -40.15 -5.58 -12.73
CA GLU A 1001 -41.58 -5.37 -12.42
C GLU A 1001 -41.90 -5.66 -10.95
N LEU A 1002 -41.21 -6.62 -10.33
CA LEU A 1002 -41.43 -6.96 -8.91
C LEU A 1002 -40.89 -5.87 -7.98
N LYS A 1003 -39.70 -5.30 -8.27
CA LYS A 1003 -39.02 -4.37 -7.34
C LYS A 1003 -39.81 -3.09 -7.06
N VAL A 1004 -40.73 -2.71 -7.94
CA VAL A 1004 -41.54 -1.48 -7.80
C VAL A 1004 -42.84 -1.72 -7.02
N LEU A 1005 -43.21 -2.99 -6.81
CA LEU A 1005 -44.41 -3.42 -6.12
C LEU A 1005 -44.08 -3.90 -4.70
N LYS A 1006 -45.04 -3.75 -3.80
CA LYS A 1006 -45.02 -4.45 -2.51
C LYS A 1006 -45.41 -5.92 -2.68
N PRO A 1007 -45.00 -6.84 -1.79
CA PRO A 1007 -45.44 -8.23 -1.83
C PRO A 1007 -46.97 -8.39 -1.87
N SER A 1008 -47.70 -7.51 -1.18
CA SER A 1008 -49.17 -7.40 -1.26
C SER A 1008 -49.73 -7.16 -2.64
N GLU A 1009 -49.03 -6.39 -3.45
CA GLU A 1009 -49.44 -5.99 -4.78
C GLU A 1009 -49.04 -7.09 -5.78
N ILE A 1010 -47.85 -7.67 -5.62
CA ILE A 1010 -47.36 -8.81 -6.40
C ILE A 1010 -48.37 -9.97 -6.35
N ALA A 1011 -48.91 -10.28 -5.17
CA ALA A 1011 -49.92 -11.34 -4.99
C ALA A 1011 -51.23 -11.09 -5.77
N LYS A 1012 -51.54 -9.85 -6.15
CA LYS A 1012 -52.75 -9.49 -6.91
C LYS A 1012 -52.53 -9.56 -8.42
N VAL A 1013 -51.28 -9.46 -8.88
CA VAL A 1013 -50.89 -9.39 -10.31
C VAL A 1013 -50.47 -10.78 -10.79
N THR A 1014 -51.31 -11.79 -10.62
CA THR A 1014 -51.02 -13.17 -11.05
C THR A 1014 -51.65 -13.48 -12.40
N PRO A 1015 -51.00 -14.27 -13.28
CA PRO A 1015 -49.77 -15.04 -13.06
C PRO A 1015 -48.47 -14.25 -13.30
N TRP A 1016 -47.37 -14.76 -12.73
CA TRP A 1016 -46.00 -14.28 -12.95
C TRP A 1016 -45.18 -15.37 -13.64
N HIS A 1017 -44.31 -14.98 -14.56
CA HIS A 1017 -43.49 -15.90 -15.35
C HIS A 1017 -42.02 -15.47 -15.39
N VAL A 1018 -41.10 -16.44 -15.34
CA VAL A 1018 -39.70 -16.27 -15.73
C VAL A 1018 -39.59 -16.55 -17.22
N SER A 1019 -38.96 -15.66 -17.98
CA SER A 1019 -38.72 -15.78 -19.42
C SER A 1019 -37.23 -15.67 -19.74
N CYS A 1020 -36.68 -16.61 -20.51
CA CYS A 1020 -35.31 -16.53 -21.02
C CYS A 1020 -35.13 -15.38 -22.02
N THR A 1021 -34.13 -14.52 -21.78
CA THR A 1021 -33.71 -13.46 -22.71
C THR A 1021 -32.35 -13.73 -23.34
N GLY A 1022 -31.63 -14.77 -22.89
CA GLY A 1022 -30.38 -15.25 -23.46
C GLY A 1022 -29.93 -16.58 -22.84
N GLU A 1023 -28.71 -17.03 -23.14
CA GLU A 1023 -28.18 -18.32 -22.62
C GLU A 1023 -28.17 -18.39 -21.09
N LEU A 1024 -27.82 -17.27 -20.44
CA LEU A 1024 -27.71 -17.14 -18.98
C LEU A 1024 -28.42 -15.88 -18.47
N ASN A 1025 -29.42 -15.40 -19.21
CA ASN A 1025 -30.20 -14.23 -18.83
C ASN A 1025 -31.69 -14.55 -18.87
N ALA A 1026 -32.41 -14.09 -17.87
CA ALA A 1026 -33.86 -14.17 -17.83
C ALA A 1026 -34.46 -12.92 -17.18
N GLU A 1027 -35.77 -12.76 -17.31
CA GLU A 1027 -36.54 -11.72 -16.65
C GLU A 1027 -37.85 -12.27 -16.09
N VAL A 1028 -38.40 -11.60 -15.07
CA VAL A 1028 -39.71 -11.91 -14.50
C VAL A 1028 -40.73 -10.90 -15.00
N ILE A 1029 -41.78 -11.40 -15.65
CA ILE A 1029 -42.85 -10.62 -16.28
C ILE A 1029 -44.22 -10.99 -15.72
N ALA A 1030 -45.12 -10.01 -15.64
CA ALA A 1030 -46.52 -10.21 -15.29
C ALA A 1030 -47.40 -10.60 -16.48
N GLY A 1031 -48.47 -11.35 -16.22
CA GLY A 1031 -49.56 -11.59 -17.17
C GLY A 1031 -49.37 -12.83 -18.05
N GLU A 1032 -50.12 -12.89 -19.15
CA GLU A 1032 -50.05 -14.01 -20.10
C GLU A 1032 -48.75 -13.95 -20.90
N LEU A 1033 -48.13 -15.11 -21.14
CA LEU A 1033 -46.96 -15.21 -22.00
C LEU A 1033 -47.30 -14.72 -23.41
N PRO A 1034 -46.47 -13.87 -24.04
CA PRO A 1034 -46.68 -13.44 -25.43
C PRO A 1034 -46.89 -14.64 -26.37
N GLU A 1035 -47.87 -14.54 -27.26
CA GLU A 1035 -48.13 -15.56 -28.29
C GLU A 1035 -46.83 -15.82 -29.08
N GLY A 1036 -46.24 -17.02 -28.94
CA GLY A 1036 -44.97 -17.41 -29.56
C GLY A 1036 -43.84 -17.78 -28.58
N LEU A 1037 -43.95 -17.44 -27.30
CA LEU A 1037 -42.95 -17.77 -26.25
C LEU A 1037 -43.28 -19.04 -25.44
N GLN A 1038 -44.25 -19.84 -25.87
CA GLN A 1038 -44.78 -21.00 -25.14
C GLN A 1038 -43.88 -22.25 -25.16
N PHE A 1039 -42.56 -22.10 -25.31
CA PHE A 1039 -41.65 -23.24 -25.20
C PHE A 1039 -41.39 -23.56 -23.72
N PRO A 1040 -41.72 -24.77 -23.24
CA PRO A 1040 -41.56 -25.14 -21.82
C PRO A 1040 -40.12 -25.06 -21.31
N SER A 1041 -39.13 -25.14 -22.21
CA SER A 1041 -37.71 -25.02 -21.88
C SER A 1041 -37.23 -23.58 -21.70
N LEU A 1042 -38.06 -22.59 -22.04
CA LEU A 1042 -37.70 -21.16 -22.04
C LEU A 1042 -38.51 -20.32 -21.06
N THR A 1043 -39.55 -20.90 -20.44
CA THR A 1043 -40.43 -20.19 -19.50
C THR A 1043 -40.80 -21.07 -18.30
N ALA A 1044 -40.96 -20.45 -17.13
CA ALA A 1044 -41.41 -21.12 -15.92
C ALA A 1044 -42.37 -20.22 -15.13
N ARG A 1045 -43.43 -20.81 -14.55
CA ARG A 1045 -44.39 -20.06 -13.73
C ARG A 1045 -43.81 -19.82 -12.33
N VAL A 1046 -43.93 -18.60 -11.83
CA VAL A 1046 -43.62 -18.26 -10.43
C VAL A 1046 -44.84 -18.59 -9.58
N ASP A 1047 -44.73 -19.65 -8.78
CA ASP A 1047 -45.82 -20.08 -7.90
C ASP A 1047 -45.80 -19.31 -6.57
N LEU A 1048 -46.81 -18.46 -6.38
CA LEU A 1048 -47.00 -17.65 -5.18
C LEU A 1048 -48.09 -18.21 -4.25
N TYR A 1049 -48.45 -19.51 -4.37
CA TYR A 1049 -49.50 -20.12 -3.55
C TYR A 1049 -49.28 -19.93 -2.04
N SER A 1050 -48.04 -20.09 -1.55
CA SER A 1050 -47.69 -19.85 -0.13
C SER A 1050 -48.00 -18.42 0.31
N LEU A 1051 -47.76 -17.43 -0.55
CA LEU A 1051 -48.05 -16.02 -0.28
C LEU A 1051 -49.55 -15.75 -0.21
N CYS A 1052 -50.34 -16.38 -1.08
CA CYS A 1052 -51.79 -16.29 -1.06
C CYS A 1052 -52.38 -16.93 0.20
N MET A 1053 -51.87 -18.09 0.62
CA MET A 1053 -52.32 -18.80 1.81
C MET A 1053 -52.01 -18.03 3.11
N LEU A 1054 -50.81 -17.45 3.23
CA LEU A 1054 -50.41 -16.65 4.39
C LEU A 1054 -51.35 -15.46 4.66
N ARG A 1055 -52.01 -14.93 3.62
CA ARG A 1055 -52.95 -13.80 3.72
C ARG A 1055 -54.38 -14.22 4.03
N VAL A 1056 -54.73 -15.46 3.75
CA VAL A 1056 -56.06 -16.01 4.07
C VAL A 1056 -56.13 -16.37 5.55
N LEU A 1057 -55.00 -16.77 6.13
CA LEU A 1057 -54.77 -16.93 7.56
C LEU A 1057 -54.58 -15.57 8.24
#